data_AF-A0A960QU30-F1
#
_entry.id   AF-A0A960QU30-F1
#
_cell.length_a   1.000
_cell.length_b   1.000
_cell.length_c   1.000
_cell.angle_alpha   90.00
_cell.angle_beta   90.00
_cell.angle_gamma   90.00
#
_symmetry.space_group_name_H-M   'P 1'
#
loop_
_entity.id
_entity.type
_entity.pdbx_description
1 polymer ?
#
loop_
_entity_poly.entity_id
_entity_poly.type
_entity_poly.pdbx_seq_one_letter_code
_entity_poly.pdbx_strand_id
1 'polypeptide(L)'
;MTESSLNDAQLRRLHWLAQQGAEGLLSGIEAEELSEWLSRSETARNVFAGYCQLLVALESEPALHEVMVEAVRPENIVTLPGSRMVTAGEGVAKGVGGSGRRQWRAVFAMAGGAVAAMLMVGVFLRQPGDLREPSMAKASPSAIEESRPDRVGSETQPSSIEMATKGTGDDPTPEEQYRTSPILVSLNEGGSLSRPPSQLVTAGAKAKISFNRDIRPILSDNCFHCHGPDEKARKAKLRLDLRQTAIASDSNPEAPILPGKPESSEFFARITTADADDLMPPADSHKRLTPAQIDLFRRWILEGAEWEEHWAFRAPNPVEPPQVAGNWVRNDIDRFILARLLAEGLEPSPEADRYTLIRRVTLDLTGLPPTPAEIEAFVADQSPEAYEKLVDRLLDSKAFGEHRARYWLDAARYADTHGLHLDNYREIWPYRDWVIRAFNGNMPFDQFTIEQLAGDLLPNPTQDQIVATGFNRCNVTTSEGGAISEEFLVRYGVDRVATTATVWMALTAGCAQCHNHKYDPLSMKEFYQLFAYFNNTTQPGMDGNAKDSAPVIRVYPNGEAKATVEKLQARIGDLDRMDLKAATAAAEPGFQAWLKDPKRADALAGLRLPGTLLEEIAVAEGGTALNLGAVGEFGRDRPFSVAFSFEPPESYDRAILLAKTDPSHGDRGWRIVYENEAMTVHLIEEWPNKALRVGLTRVFRGGRGGHITVTYDGSGTSEGIALYLNGKRQSSRFVNEWFDTMEGDFKTSAPLLVGGKDPESGQIAKVRDVRLFDRKLTDVEVNLLNDRQRLKGLAEKPAEKDLAELKQAWMLGFDEGYRSVWLKKSSAETELNVLESKAPFTLVMQEQADSQPKAHVLERGEYDKPQQEVGAGVPDFLPPMADGEPGNRLGLARWLVSPSHPLTSRVAVNRMWQELFGAGLVKTSEDFGTQGEPPSHPELLDWLALRFMGNGWNVKAMYRDLVLSSTYRQSSKGSPELRQRDPENRLLARGPRFRLDAEVIRDQALAASGLLNRAVGGESVKPWQPGGIWEAVGYTNSNTQTFYQDYGAAAEHRRSLYTFWKRTAPSPNLSVFDAPNRESCIVRRERTNTPLQALVLMNDPQYLRATRYLAQRAMKEGTDIDKRIDHIAMLLMGRPLDEQEKGVLKSSLVKFQNAWESDEPSARAFLKDTANDTFSLANAESPVELASWAMVANQIMNLDESISKP
;
A
#
# COMPACT_ATOMS: atom_id res chain seq x y z
N MET A 1 -3.92 -53.91 -17.33
CA MET A 1 -5.14 -54.19 -16.53
C MET A 1 -6.33 -53.82 -17.40
N THR A 2 -7.37 -54.65 -17.48
CA THR A 2 -8.56 -54.37 -18.29
C THR A 2 -9.50 -53.40 -17.58
N GLU A 3 -10.24 -52.60 -18.36
CA GLU A 3 -11.11 -51.48 -17.93
C GLU A 3 -12.19 -51.83 -16.89
N SER A 4 -12.54 -53.10 -16.74
CA SER A 4 -13.51 -53.56 -15.73
C SER A 4 -12.97 -53.64 -14.30
N SER A 5 -11.76 -53.16 -14.03
CA SER A 5 -11.09 -53.27 -12.72
C SER A 5 -10.71 -51.94 -12.08
N LEU A 6 -11.11 -50.80 -12.66
CA LEU A 6 -10.86 -49.46 -12.11
C LEU A 6 -12.18 -48.76 -11.80
N ASN A 7 -12.20 -48.01 -10.69
CA ASN A 7 -13.38 -47.29 -10.23
C ASN A 7 -13.39 -45.83 -10.67
N ASP A 8 -14.54 -45.21 -10.48
CA ASP A 8 -14.89 -43.86 -10.90
C ASP A 8 -13.95 -42.75 -10.37
N ALA A 9 -13.24 -43.00 -9.26
CA ALA A 9 -12.22 -42.09 -8.74
C ALA A 9 -10.86 -42.24 -9.46
N GLN A 10 -10.55 -43.44 -9.96
CA GLN A 10 -9.35 -43.69 -10.77
C GLN A 10 -9.52 -43.19 -12.21
N LEU A 11 -10.74 -43.28 -12.75
CA LEU A 11 -11.13 -42.62 -14.01
C LEU A 11 -11.11 -41.09 -13.90
N ARG A 12 -11.61 -40.51 -12.80
CA ARG A 12 -11.56 -39.06 -12.55
C ARG A 12 -10.14 -38.54 -12.28
N ARG A 13 -9.24 -39.34 -11.69
CA ARG A 13 -7.83 -38.97 -11.50
C ARG A 13 -7.01 -39.06 -12.79
N LEU A 14 -7.34 -39.99 -13.70
CA LEU A 14 -6.80 -40.02 -15.06
C LEU A 14 -7.29 -38.84 -15.92
N HIS A 15 -8.57 -38.45 -15.78
CA HIS A 15 -9.13 -37.26 -16.42
C HIS A 15 -8.56 -35.95 -15.85
N TRP A 16 -8.32 -35.89 -14.54
CA TRP A 16 -7.72 -34.74 -13.86
C TRP A 16 -6.24 -34.56 -14.21
N LEU A 17 -5.49 -35.66 -14.37
CA LEU A 17 -4.10 -35.65 -14.85
C LEU A 17 -4.00 -35.29 -16.34
N ALA A 18 -5.01 -35.60 -17.15
CA ALA A 18 -5.12 -35.14 -18.53
C ALA A 18 -5.47 -33.64 -18.67
N GLN A 19 -6.01 -33.01 -17.61
CA GLN A 19 -6.47 -31.61 -17.62
C GLN A 19 -5.47 -30.59 -17.05
N GLN A 20 -4.39 -31.00 -16.37
CA GLN A 20 -3.49 -30.07 -15.66
C GLN A 20 -2.13 -29.82 -16.33
N GLY A 21 -1.89 -30.23 -17.59
CA GLY A 21 -0.64 -29.85 -18.26
C GLY A 21 -0.41 -30.43 -19.65
N ALA A 22 -1.24 -30.07 -20.64
CA ALA A 22 -0.90 -30.16 -22.07
C ALA A 22 -1.90 -29.43 -22.99
N GLU A 23 -2.24 -28.17 -22.74
CA GLU A 23 -2.73 -27.30 -23.84
C GLU A 23 -1.55 -26.48 -24.37
N GLY A 24 -0.81 -27.07 -25.31
CA GLY A 24 0.22 -26.34 -26.04
C GLY A 24 1.15 -27.16 -26.94
N LEU A 25 1.31 -28.48 -26.72
CA LEU A 25 2.28 -29.27 -27.50
C LEU A 25 1.77 -30.61 -28.07
N LEU A 26 0.49 -30.96 -27.85
CA LEU A 26 -0.17 -32.10 -28.51
C LEU A 26 -1.60 -31.80 -28.97
N SER A 27 -1.94 -30.54 -29.26
CA SER A 27 -3.15 -30.24 -30.03
C SER A 27 -2.86 -30.53 -31.52
N GLY A 28 -2.95 -31.80 -31.89
CA GLY A 28 -2.80 -32.25 -33.27
C GLY A 28 -2.61 -33.74 -33.49
N ILE A 29 -2.56 -34.57 -32.44
CA ILE A 29 -2.49 -36.05 -32.58
C ILE A 29 -3.65 -36.67 -31.81
N GLU A 30 -4.52 -37.36 -32.53
CA GLU A 30 -5.67 -38.04 -31.96
C GLU A 30 -5.21 -39.26 -31.12
N ALA A 31 -5.93 -39.59 -30.05
CA ALA A 31 -5.56 -40.66 -29.12
C ALA A 31 -5.40 -42.04 -29.80
N GLU A 32 -6.13 -42.25 -30.90
CA GLU A 32 -6.07 -43.45 -31.73
C GLU A 32 -4.80 -43.51 -32.59
N GLU A 33 -4.26 -42.37 -33.05
CA GLU A 33 -2.96 -42.30 -33.75
C GLU A 33 -1.78 -42.55 -32.81
N LEU A 34 -1.82 -42.02 -31.57
CA LEU A 34 -0.80 -42.27 -30.56
C LEU A 34 -0.79 -43.75 -30.12
N SER A 35 -1.96 -44.35 -29.98
CA SER A 35 -2.15 -45.78 -29.70
C SER A 35 -1.63 -46.66 -30.85
N GLU A 36 -1.92 -46.28 -32.11
CA GLU A 36 -1.42 -46.96 -33.30
C GLU A 36 0.12 -46.83 -33.45
N TRP A 37 0.70 -45.70 -33.06
CA TRP A 37 2.14 -45.45 -33.08
C TRP A 37 2.90 -46.23 -32.00
N LEU A 38 2.39 -46.27 -30.76
CA LEU A 38 2.96 -47.04 -29.64
C LEU A 38 2.78 -48.56 -29.80
N SER A 39 1.77 -49.01 -30.53
CA SER A 39 1.54 -50.44 -30.83
C SER A 39 2.50 -51.01 -31.88
N ARG A 40 3.10 -50.16 -32.73
CA ARG A 40 3.95 -50.56 -33.87
C ARG A 40 5.47 -50.55 -33.59
N SER A 41 5.93 -50.01 -32.46
CA SER A 41 7.37 -49.93 -32.13
C SER A 41 7.66 -50.05 -30.63
N GLU A 42 8.50 -51.02 -30.24
CA GLU A 42 8.98 -51.19 -28.85
C GLU A 42 9.87 -50.02 -28.41
N THR A 43 10.60 -49.44 -29.36
CA THR A 43 11.36 -48.21 -29.19
C THR A 43 10.47 -47.02 -28.84
N ALA A 44 9.30 -46.88 -29.46
CA ALA A 44 8.36 -45.80 -29.17
C ALA A 44 7.77 -45.93 -27.75
N ARG A 45 7.53 -47.15 -27.26
CA ARG A 45 7.07 -47.42 -25.89
C ARG A 45 8.12 -47.10 -24.82
N ASN A 46 9.39 -47.41 -25.08
CA ASN A 46 10.48 -47.12 -24.15
C ASN A 46 10.82 -45.61 -24.10
N VAL A 47 10.70 -44.89 -25.22
CA VAL A 47 10.82 -43.42 -25.27
C VAL A 47 9.69 -42.74 -24.51
N PHE A 48 8.45 -43.21 -24.66
CA PHE A 48 7.29 -42.68 -23.95
C PHE A 48 7.36 -42.94 -22.43
N ALA A 49 7.83 -44.12 -22.00
CA ALA A 49 8.05 -44.43 -20.59
C ALA A 49 9.22 -43.63 -19.97
N GLY A 50 10.29 -43.41 -20.73
CA GLY A 50 11.39 -42.52 -20.35
C GLY A 50 10.94 -41.07 -20.21
N TYR A 51 10.06 -40.57 -21.09
CA TYR A 51 9.49 -39.23 -21.05
C TYR A 51 8.59 -39.01 -19.81
N CYS A 52 7.79 -40.02 -19.44
CA CYS A 52 7.00 -40.00 -18.20
C CYS A 52 7.88 -40.00 -16.94
N GLN A 53 9.04 -40.68 -16.95
CA GLN A 53 10.00 -40.65 -15.83
C GLN A 53 10.80 -39.33 -15.77
N LEU A 54 11.06 -38.72 -16.93
CA LEU A 54 11.73 -37.43 -17.06
C LEU A 54 10.83 -36.27 -16.61
N LEU A 55 9.52 -36.38 -16.84
CA LEU A 55 8.50 -35.45 -16.34
C LEU A 55 8.34 -35.50 -14.82
N VAL A 56 8.56 -36.66 -14.20
CA VAL A 56 8.62 -36.81 -12.73
C VAL A 56 9.90 -36.22 -12.14
N ALA A 57 10.98 -36.12 -12.93
CA ALA A 57 12.27 -35.57 -12.50
C ALA A 57 12.43 -34.06 -12.77
N LEU A 58 11.57 -33.45 -13.60
CA LEU A 58 11.62 -32.04 -13.99
C LEU A 58 10.76 -31.10 -13.13
N GLU A 59 10.11 -31.60 -12.08
CA GLU A 59 9.37 -30.75 -11.11
C GLU A 59 10.27 -29.85 -10.24
N SER A 60 11.60 -29.83 -10.47
CA SER A 60 12.55 -29.07 -9.64
C SER A 60 13.48 -28.04 -10.32
N GLU A 61 13.57 -27.87 -11.66
CA GLU A 61 14.27 -26.72 -12.28
C GLU A 61 13.82 -26.41 -13.74
N PRO A 62 13.31 -25.20 -14.08
CA PRO A 62 12.73 -24.88 -15.40
C PRO A 62 13.73 -24.65 -16.56
N ALA A 63 15.02 -24.41 -16.28
CA ALA A 63 15.99 -24.04 -17.32
C ALA A 63 16.41 -25.20 -18.24
N LEU A 64 16.02 -26.44 -17.93
CA LEU A 64 16.31 -27.65 -18.72
C LEU A 64 15.19 -28.04 -19.70
N HIS A 65 14.05 -27.35 -19.66
CA HIS A 65 12.89 -27.70 -20.49
C HIS A 65 13.11 -27.38 -21.98
N GLU A 66 13.70 -26.24 -22.32
CA GLU A 66 13.92 -25.85 -23.72
C GLU A 66 15.01 -26.68 -24.43
N VAL A 67 16.04 -27.16 -23.72
CA VAL A 67 17.15 -27.92 -24.35
C VAL A 67 16.73 -29.34 -24.76
N MET A 68 15.74 -29.94 -24.07
CA MET A 68 15.31 -31.32 -24.35
C MET A 68 14.16 -31.45 -25.34
N VAL A 69 13.36 -30.40 -25.57
CA VAL A 69 12.32 -30.40 -26.61
C VAL A 69 12.93 -30.61 -28.01
N GLU A 70 14.22 -30.29 -28.19
CA GLU A 70 14.92 -30.42 -29.47
C GLU A 70 15.52 -31.83 -29.72
N ALA A 71 15.74 -32.63 -28.66
CA ALA A 71 16.45 -33.92 -28.74
C ALA A 71 15.57 -35.15 -29.06
N VAL A 72 14.24 -35.04 -28.96
CA VAL A 72 13.28 -36.16 -29.09
C VAL A 72 12.58 -36.18 -30.46
N ARG A 73 13.16 -35.59 -31.50
CA ARG A 73 12.57 -35.66 -32.85
C ARG A 73 12.61 -37.10 -33.43
N PRO A 74 11.62 -37.51 -34.24
CA PRO A 74 11.38 -38.91 -34.64
C PRO A 74 12.49 -39.59 -35.48
N GLU A 75 13.55 -38.86 -35.81
CA GLU A 75 14.54 -39.22 -36.83
C GLU A 75 15.67 -40.10 -36.26
N ASN A 76 15.71 -40.31 -34.94
CA ASN A 76 16.92 -40.74 -34.24
C ASN A 76 16.89 -42.13 -33.56
N ILE A 77 15.95 -43.06 -33.86
CA ILE A 77 16.05 -44.43 -33.29
C ILE A 77 15.66 -45.60 -34.24
N VAL A 78 16.54 -46.61 -34.38
CA VAL A 78 16.35 -47.92 -35.07
C VAL A 78 17.00 -49.10 -34.28
N THR A 79 16.38 -50.30 -34.33
CA THR A 79 16.63 -51.57 -33.58
C THR A 79 17.50 -52.65 -34.26
N LEU A 80 18.16 -53.56 -33.49
CA LEU A 80 18.55 -54.94 -33.94
C LEU A 80 18.55 -56.03 -32.83
N PRO A 81 18.36 -57.34 -33.14
CA PRO A 81 18.06 -58.44 -32.19
C PRO A 81 19.12 -59.57 -32.05
N GLY A 82 19.16 -60.25 -30.89
CA GLY A 82 19.58 -61.67 -30.74
C GLY A 82 20.81 -62.01 -29.88
N SER A 83 20.62 -62.82 -28.82
CA SER A 83 21.47 -63.95 -28.31
C SER A 83 21.48 -64.13 -26.77
N ARG A 84 21.72 -65.38 -26.32
CA ARG A 84 21.35 -66.04 -25.05
C ARG A 84 22.45 -66.07 -23.96
N MET A 85 22.02 -66.37 -22.73
CA MET A 85 22.73 -66.67 -21.46
C MET A 85 24.00 -67.57 -21.51
N VAL A 86 24.96 -67.32 -20.60
CA VAL A 86 25.73 -68.32 -19.78
C VAL A 86 26.18 -67.68 -18.43
N THR A 87 26.28 -68.52 -17.38
CA THR A 87 26.50 -68.31 -15.94
C THR A 87 27.97 -68.44 -15.42
N ALA A 88 28.15 -68.01 -14.15
CA ALA A 88 29.02 -68.52 -13.05
C ALA A 88 30.45 -67.97 -12.84
N GLY A 89 30.81 -67.72 -11.56
CA GLY A 89 32.20 -67.65 -11.08
C GLY A 89 32.44 -66.82 -9.82
N GLU A 90 32.84 -67.48 -8.72
CA GLU A 90 33.05 -66.99 -7.34
C GLU A 90 34.25 -66.04 -7.12
N GLY A 91 34.28 -65.38 -5.95
CA GLY A 91 35.49 -64.74 -5.42
C GLY A 91 35.29 -64.01 -4.07
N VAL A 92 35.41 -64.75 -2.97
CA VAL A 92 35.39 -64.29 -1.57
C VAL A 92 36.74 -63.66 -1.18
N ALA A 93 36.74 -62.56 -0.40
CA ALA A 93 37.41 -62.46 0.92
C ALA A 93 37.99 -61.07 1.30
N LYS A 94 37.58 -60.63 2.51
CA LYS A 94 38.36 -59.96 3.58
C LYS A 94 38.73 -58.46 3.48
N GLY A 95 38.17 -57.69 4.42
CA GLY A 95 38.89 -57.36 5.66
C GLY A 95 39.06 -55.87 6.05
N VAL A 96 38.60 -55.54 7.28
CA VAL A 96 39.06 -54.46 8.20
C VAL A 96 38.77 -53.01 7.73
N GLY A 97 38.27 -52.05 8.51
CA GLY A 97 37.95 -51.87 9.92
C GLY A 97 38.07 -50.36 10.25
N GLY A 98 37.24 -49.83 11.15
CA GLY A 98 37.61 -48.70 12.02
C GLY A 98 37.21 -47.27 11.64
N SER A 99 36.28 -46.73 12.46
CA SER A 99 36.24 -45.38 13.06
C SER A 99 36.11 -44.10 12.20
N GLY A 100 35.29 -43.17 12.70
CA GLY A 100 34.94 -41.93 12.03
C GLY A 100 35.69 -40.67 12.44
N ARG A 101 35.34 -39.62 11.68
CA ARG A 101 35.45 -38.15 11.89
C ARG A 101 36.85 -37.51 11.93
N ARG A 102 37.19 -36.81 10.83
CA ARG A 102 37.78 -35.44 10.72
C ARG A 102 37.44 -34.90 9.32
N GLN A 103 36.52 -33.95 9.20
CA GLN A 103 36.73 -32.49 9.06
C GLN A 103 37.30 -32.02 7.71
N TRP A 104 36.37 -31.53 6.88
CA TRP A 104 36.34 -30.25 6.14
C TRP A 104 37.60 -29.68 5.44
N ARG A 105 37.36 -29.27 4.18
CA ARG A 105 38.11 -28.37 3.28
C ARG A 105 39.20 -29.00 2.41
N ALA A 106 38.83 -29.40 1.18
CA ALA A 106 39.06 -28.58 -0.02
C ALA A 106 38.91 -29.40 -1.32
N VAL A 107 37.71 -29.43 -1.91
CA VAL A 107 37.38 -29.62 -3.35
C VAL A 107 35.90 -29.16 -3.50
N PHE A 108 35.55 -27.87 -3.36
CA PHE A 108 35.58 -26.85 -4.42
C PHE A 108 36.69 -27.04 -5.46
N ALA A 109 36.48 -27.97 -6.39
CA ALA A 109 37.00 -27.97 -7.75
C ALA A 109 36.44 -29.19 -8.52
N MET A 110 35.77 -28.95 -9.65
CA MET A 110 35.42 -29.92 -10.69
C MET A 110 34.24 -30.87 -10.44
N ALA A 111 33.05 -30.29 -10.33
CA ALA A 111 31.87 -30.77 -11.08
C ALA A 111 31.20 -29.62 -11.86
N GLY A 112 32.00 -28.61 -12.25
CA GLY A 112 31.82 -27.96 -13.54
C GLY A 112 32.64 -28.77 -14.53
N GLY A 113 31.97 -29.59 -15.35
CA GLY A 113 32.66 -30.41 -16.34
C GLY A 113 32.02 -31.75 -16.69
N ALA A 114 30.69 -31.81 -16.89
CA ALA A 114 30.05 -32.88 -17.70
C ALA A 114 28.59 -32.56 -18.12
N VAL A 115 28.23 -31.28 -18.29
CA VAL A 115 27.11 -30.85 -19.17
C VAL A 115 27.65 -30.10 -20.41
N ALA A 116 28.97 -29.83 -20.46
CA ALA A 116 29.63 -29.16 -21.59
C ALA A 116 30.44 -30.09 -22.52
N ALA A 117 30.31 -31.43 -22.41
CA ALA A 117 31.03 -32.37 -23.28
C ALA A 117 30.25 -33.66 -23.61
N MET A 118 28.92 -33.56 -23.66
CA MET A 118 28.06 -34.45 -24.46
C MET A 118 27.23 -33.64 -25.48
N LEU A 119 27.67 -32.41 -25.77
CA LEU A 119 27.70 -31.86 -27.11
C LEU A 119 29.10 -32.17 -27.65
N MET A 120 29.15 -32.99 -28.71
CA MET A 120 30.33 -33.50 -29.44
C MET A 120 30.97 -34.75 -28.83
N VAL A 121 31.10 -35.91 -29.48
CA VAL A 121 30.88 -36.35 -30.86
C VAL A 121 31.00 -37.89 -30.81
N GLY A 122 30.22 -38.60 -31.64
CA GLY A 122 30.54 -40.00 -31.96
C GLY A 122 31.87 -40.10 -32.70
N VAL A 123 32.77 -40.92 -32.15
CA VAL A 123 33.82 -41.70 -32.85
C VAL A 123 34.93 -40.92 -33.60
N PHE A 124 36.18 -40.99 -33.12
CA PHE A 124 37.24 -41.81 -33.73
C PHE A 124 38.50 -41.91 -32.84
N LEU A 125 39.15 -43.07 -32.93
CA LEU A 125 40.32 -43.56 -32.20
C LEU A 125 41.65 -42.85 -32.56
N ARG A 126 42.55 -42.64 -31.58
CA ARG A 126 43.91 -43.26 -31.45
C ARG A 126 44.88 -42.43 -30.57
N GLN A 127 45.25 -43.04 -29.43
CA GLN A 127 46.60 -43.27 -28.87
C GLN A 127 47.67 -42.13 -28.68
N PRO A 128 48.63 -42.33 -27.73
CA PRO A 128 49.00 -41.35 -26.71
C PRO A 128 50.42 -40.78 -26.84
N GLY A 129 50.79 -39.82 -25.97
CA GLY A 129 52.19 -39.54 -25.69
C GLY A 129 52.49 -38.30 -24.84
N ASP A 130 52.57 -38.51 -23.53
CA ASP A 130 53.60 -38.03 -22.60
C ASP A 130 54.01 -36.55 -22.47
N LEU A 131 53.73 -36.07 -21.24
CA LEU A 131 54.68 -35.57 -20.23
C LEU A 131 55.32 -34.15 -20.33
N ARG A 132 55.20 -33.49 -19.16
CA ARG A 132 56.07 -32.49 -18.51
C ARG A 132 55.80 -31.00 -18.78
N GLU A 133 55.17 -30.38 -17.77
CA GLU A 133 55.62 -29.22 -16.96
C GLU A 133 57.01 -28.59 -17.26
N PRO A 134 57.33 -27.36 -16.74
CA PRO A 134 56.51 -26.37 -16.01
C PRO A 134 56.85 -24.87 -16.30
N SER A 135 56.10 -23.97 -15.61
CA SER A 135 56.54 -22.65 -15.10
C SER A 135 56.68 -21.50 -16.12
N MET A 136 56.62 -20.21 -15.81
CA MET A 136 56.25 -19.39 -14.64
C MET A 136 56.16 -17.93 -15.16
N ALA A 137 55.38 -17.10 -14.45
CA ALA A 137 55.60 -15.67 -14.20
C ALA A 137 55.38 -14.57 -15.28
N LYS A 138 54.43 -13.68 -14.93
CA LYS A 138 54.49 -12.19 -14.88
C LYS A 138 55.11 -11.41 -16.05
N ALA A 139 54.28 -10.54 -16.68
CA ALA A 139 54.36 -9.06 -16.60
C ALA A 139 53.64 -8.39 -17.79
N SER A 140 52.91 -7.32 -17.49
CA SER A 140 52.38 -6.27 -18.39
C SER A 140 53.51 -5.31 -18.88
N PRO A 141 53.26 -4.23 -19.66
CA PRO A 141 52.32 -3.97 -20.77
C PRO A 141 52.98 -3.24 -22.00
N SER A 142 52.15 -2.92 -23.00
CA SER A 142 52.27 -1.83 -24.01
C SER A 142 53.11 -2.01 -25.28
N ALA A 143 52.45 -1.69 -26.42
CA ALA A 143 52.91 -0.94 -27.61
C ALA A 143 54.09 -1.53 -28.44
N ILE A 144 54.23 -1.43 -29.77
CA ILE A 144 53.77 -0.50 -30.81
C ILE A 144 54.24 -1.09 -32.19
N GLU A 145 53.64 -0.63 -33.30
CA GLU A 145 54.14 -0.56 -34.71
C GLU A 145 54.46 -1.85 -35.51
N GLU A 146 53.72 -2.11 -36.60
CA GLU A 146 53.96 -1.77 -38.03
C GLU A 146 54.56 -2.99 -38.76
N SER A 147 54.10 -3.44 -39.93
CA SER A 147 53.84 -2.70 -41.17
C SER A 147 52.97 -3.50 -42.17
N ARG A 148 52.20 -2.75 -42.96
CA ARG A 148 51.34 -3.02 -44.16
C ARG A 148 52.04 -3.78 -45.34
N PRO A 149 51.43 -4.04 -46.53
CA PRO A 149 50.11 -3.64 -47.10
C PRO A 149 49.31 -4.78 -47.80
N ASP A 150 47.99 -4.70 -47.99
CA ASP A 150 47.23 -4.19 -49.18
C ASP A 150 45.73 -4.46 -48.83
N ARG A 151 44.68 -3.64 -49.05
CA ARG A 151 44.31 -2.66 -50.09
C ARG A 151 43.38 -1.57 -49.48
N VAL A 152 43.62 -0.35 -49.96
CA VAL A 152 42.90 0.95 -49.79
C VAL A 152 41.46 0.88 -50.33
N GLY A 153 40.43 1.59 -49.87
CA GLY A 153 40.16 2.74 -48.96
C GLY A 153 38.73 3.23 -49.31
N SER A 154 37.98 4.10 -48.63
CA SER A 154 38.08 4.86 -47.38
C SER A 154 36.67 5.43 -47.10
N GLU A 155 36.31 5.59 -45.83
CA GLU A 155 35.13 6.33 -45.33
C GLU A 155 35.25 7.85 -45.56
N THR A 156 34.12 8.57 -45.62
CA THR A 156 33.66 9.58 -44.63
C THR A 156 32.58 10.51 -45.22
N GLN A 157 31.66 10.98 -44.34
CA GLN A 157 30.61 12.03 -44.52
C GLN A 157 31.19 13.37 -45.08
N PRO A 158 30.45 14.45 -45.52
CA PRO A 158 29.13 14.95 -45.08
C PRO A 158 28.31 15.79 -46.13
N SER A 159 27.30 16.56 -45.67
CA SER A 159 26.79 17.85 -46.21
C SER A 159 25.95 17.93 -47.51
N SER A 160 24.75 18.54 -47.36
CA SER A 160 24.09 19.61 -48.16
C SER A 160 24.40 19.85 -49.66
N ILE A 161 23.36 20.31 -50.41
CA ILE A 161 23.34 21.32 -51.51
C ILE A 161 22.79 20.86 -52.89
N GLU A 162 21.80 21.65 -53.39
CA GLU A 162 21.41 22.07 -54.77
C GLU A 162 21.24 21.04 -55.91
N MET A 163 20.04 20.97 -56.51
CA MET A 163 19.59 21.66 -57.75
C MET A 163 20.44 21.40 -59.01
N ALA A 164 19.84 20.74 -60.02
CA ALA A 164 19.57 21.33 -61.35
C ALA A 164 19.13 20.29 -62.43
N THR A 165 17.86 20.41 -62.84
CA THR A 165 17.31 20.48 -64.22
C THR A 165 17.64 19.45 -65.32
N LYS A 166 16.55 18.89 -65.89
CA LYS A 166 16.11 18.87 -67.31
C LYS A 166 14.98 17.80 -67.42
N GLY A 167 13.73 18.04 -67.81
CA GLY A 167 13.09 19.09 -68.60
C GLY A 167 12.61 18.49 -69.93
N THR A 168 11.30 18.16 -70.07
CA THR A 168 10.55 18.08 -71.34
C THR A 168 9.03 18.04 -71.11
N GLY A 169 8.30 19.07 -71.57
CA GLY A 169 7.05 18.96 -72.36
C GLY A 169 5.68 19.16 -71.69
N ASP A 170 5.20 20.43 -71.65
CA ASP A 170 3.88 21.00 -72.08
C ASP A 170 2.62 20.10 -72.07
N ASP A 171 1.37 20.45 -71.69
CA ASP A 171 0.56 21.54 -71.03
C ASP A 171 -0.93 21.02 -71.16
N PRO A 172 -2.07 21.63 -70.69
CA PRO A 172 -2.31 22.80 -69.82
C PRO A 172 -3.43 22.69 -68.73
N THR A 173 -3.28 23.48 -67.64
CA THR A 173 -4.27 24.30 -66.84
C THR A 173 -5.52 23.67 -66.14
N PRO A 174 -6.20 24.34 -65.15
CA PRO A 174 -6.03 25.72 -64.64
C PRO A 174 -6.05 25.96 -63.09
N GLU A 175 -5.63 27.19 -62.78
CA GLU A 175 -6.08 28.11 -61.71
C GLU A 175 -5.42 28.11 -60.32
N GLU A 176 -4.73 29.22 -60.09
CA GLU A 176 -3.96 29.61 -58.93
C GLU A 176 -4.27 31.10 -58.63
N GLN A 177 -3.86 31.57 -57.44
CA GLN A 177 -3.46 32.96 -57.08
C GLN A 177 -4.49 33.94 -56.45
N TYR A 178 -4.13 34.88 -55.56
CA TYR A 178 -2.82 35.41 -55.09
C TYR A 178 -2.95 36.12 -53.72
N ARG A 179 -1.80 36.32 -53.05
CA ARG A 179 -1.54 37.31 -51.96
C ARG A 179 -1.65 38.77 -52.43
N THR A 180 -1.90 39.71 -51.52
CA THR A 180 -1.13 40.97 -51.26
C THR A 180 -1.81 41.86 -50.20
N SER A 181 -1.03 42.68 -49.48
CA SER A 181 -1.45 43.82 -48.62
C SER A 181 -0.89 45.13 -49.24
N PRO A 182 -1.05 46.33 -48.63
CA PRO A 182 -2.27 47.13 -48.31
C PRO A 182 -2.17 48.61 -48.79
N ILE A 183 -3.26 49.36 -49.07
CA ILE A 183 -3.27 50.86 -49.10
C ILE A 183 -4.65 51.46 -48.70
N LEU A 184 -4.59 52.54 -47.91
CA LEU A 184 -5.59 53.52 -47.42
C LEU A 184 -6.65 54.03 -48.43
N VAL A 185 -7.88 54.35 -47.95
CA VAL A 185 -8.63 55.64 -48.11
C VAL A 185 -9.79 55.79 -47.08
N SER A 186 -9.63 56.76 -46.18
CA SER A 186 -10.52 57.84 -45.62
C SER A 186 -12.05 58.01 -45.92
N LEU A 187 -12.81 58.40 -44.86
CA LEU A 187 -14.13 59.13 -44.71
C LEU A 187 -15.45 58.35 -45.00
N ASN A 188 -16.58 58.47 -44.27
CA ASN A 188 -17.07 59.38 -43.21
C ASN A 188 -18.34 58.80 -42.48
N GLU A 189 -18.65 59.33 -41.27
CA GLU A 189 -19.97 59.46 -40.57
C GLU A 189 -20.84 58.20 -40.26
N GLY A 190 -21.44 57.97 -39.10
CA GLY A 190 -21.61 58.68 -37.82
C GLY A 190 -22.53 57.82 -36.91
N GLY A 191 -22.37 57.88 -35.58
CA GLY A 191 -23.26 57.16 -34.66
C GLY A 191 -22.73 57.01 -33.25
N SER A 192 -23.02 58.00 -32.40
CA SER A 192 -22.66 58.09 -30.99
C SER A 192 -23.42 57.07 -30.13
N LEU A 193 -22.73 56.29 -29.29
CA LEU A 193 -23.20 55.94 -27.94
C LEU A 193 -22.03 56.00 -26.95
N SER A 194 -22.19 56.90 -25.98
CA SER A 194 -21.27 57.34 -24.95
C SER A 194 -20.92 56.28 -23.90
N ARG A 195 -19.62 55.97 -23.75
CA ARG A 195 -19.02 55.35 -22.55
C ARG A 195 -18.62 56.45 -21.56
N PRO A 196 -18.86 56.32 -20.25
CA PRO A 196 -18.32 57.25 -19.26
C PRO A 196 -16.79 57.09 -19.15
N PRO A 197 -16.05 58.14 -18.73
CA PRO A 197 -14.60 58.14 -18.79
C PRO A 197 -14.02 57.19 -17.75
N SER A 198 -13.35 56.13 -18.24
CA SER A 198 -12.35 55.39 -17.48
C SER A 198 -11.27 56.36 -17.04
N GLN A 199 -11.09 56.52 -15.72
CA GLN A 199 -9.91 57.18 -15.18
C GLN A 199 -8.66 56.51 -15.77
N LEU A 200 -7.90 57.29 -16.52
CA LEU A 200 -6.56 56.94 -16.99
C LEU A 200 -5.69 56.69 -15.77
N VAL A 201 -5.47 55.42 -15.46
CA VAL A 201 -4.32 55.00 -14.66
C VAL A 201 -3.09 55.39 -15.49
N THR A 202 -2.35 56.37 -14.98
CA THR A 202 -1.08 56.81 -15.54
C THR A 202 -0.15 55.61 -15.73
N ALA A 203 0.38 55.46 -16.94
CA ALA A 203 1.40 54.48 -17.28
C ALA A 203 2.54 54.52 -16.25
N GLY A 204 2.74 53.41 -15.56
CA GLY A 204 3.53 53.31 -14.34
C GLY A 204 5.01 53.60 -14.52
N ALA A 205 5.59 54.26 -13.52
CA ALA A 205 7.01 54.20 -13.25
C ALA A 205 7.46 52.72 -13.24
N LYS A 206 8.60 52.41 -13.86
CA LYS A 206 9.18 51.05 -13.80
C LYS A 206 9.25 50.61 -12.34
N ALA A 207 8.66 49.47 -12.02
CA ALA A 207 8.64 48.93 -10.67
C ALA A 207 10.07 48.76 -10.14
N LYS A 208 10.29 49.11 -8.87
CA LYS A 208 11.57 48.92 -8.17
C LYS A 208 12.00 47.45 -8.26
N ILE A 209 13.30 47.21 -8.42
CA ILE A 209 13.82 45.84 -8.48
C ILE A 209 13.75 45.22 -7.09
N SER A 210 13.21 44.01 -7.01
CA SER A 210 13.17 43.22 -5.77
C SER A 210 14.21 42.11 -5.84
N PHE A 211 14.95 41.92 -4.74
CA PHE A 211 15.98 40.89 -4.68
C PHE A 211 15.38 39.49 -4.85
N ASN A 212 14.29 39.19 -4.13
CA ASN A 212 13.67 37.86 -4.19
C ASN A 212 13.00 37.58 -5.54
N ARG A 213 12.36 38.58 -6.15
CA ARG A 213 11.64 38.40 -7.42
C ARG A 213 12.59 38.36 -8.61
N ASP A 214 13.54 39.29 -8.69
CA ASP A 214 14.26 39.57 -9.93
C ASP A 214 15.71 39.09 -9.90
N ILE A 215 16.37 39.03 -8.74
CA ILE A 215 17.83 38.85 -8.63
C ILE A 215 18.23 37.47 -8.12
N ARG A 216 17.62 37.03 -7.00
CA ARG A 216 17.91 35.75 -6.36
C ARG A 216 17.71 34.55 -7.29
N PRO A 217 16.64 34.45 -8.11
CA PRO A 217 16.49 33.33 -9.04
C PRO A 217 17.67 33.24 -10.02
N ILE A 218 18.14 34.40 -10.52
CA ILE A 218 19.29 34.47 -11.42
C ILE A 218 20.56 33.98 -10.71
N LEU A 219 20.81 34.41 -9.47
CA LEU A 219 21.96 33.96 -8.67
C LEU A 219 21.88 32.47 -8.32
N SER A 220 20.69 31.99 -7.96
CA SER A 220 20.41 30.58 -7.64
C SER A 220 20.76 29.70 -8.84
N ASP A 221 20.23 30.07 -10.01
CA ASP A 221 20.40 29.31 -11.24
C ASP A 221 21.83 29.39 -11.76
N ASN A 222 22.51 30.53 -11.69
CA ASN A 222 23.79 30.74 -12.39
C ASN A 222 25.02 30.74 -11.49
N CYS A 223 24.88 31.07 -10.21
CA CYS A 223 26.02 31.40 -9.34
C CYS A 223 26.14 30.49 -8.11
N PHE A 224 25.04 30.06 -7.48
CA PHE A 224 25.08 29.34 -6.19
C PHE A 224 25.73 27.96 -6.27
N HIS A 225 25.85 27.37 -7.45
CA HIS A 225 26.62 26.14 -7.60
C HIS A 225 28.09 26.30 -7.17
N CYS A 226 28.71 27.43 -7.50
CA CYS A 226 30.13 27.71 -7.19
C CYS A 226 30.29 28.70 -6.03
N HIS A 227 29.28 29.50 -5.71
CA HIS A 227 29.33 30.55 -4.70
C HIS A 227 28.17 30.48 -3.70
N GLY A 228 27.62 29.30 -3.47
CA GLY A 228 26.51 29.05 -2.54
C GLY A 228 26.94 28.29 -1.27
N PRO A 229 25.97 27.68 -0.57
CA PRO A 229 26.18 27.07 0.75
C PRO A 229 27.07 25.82 0.77
N ASP A 230 27.18 25.06 -0.33
CA ASP A 230 28.04 23.87 -0.38
C ASP A 230 29.54 24.23 -0.37
N GLU A 231 30.24 23.88 0.72
CA GLU A 231 31.66 24.16 0.92
C GLU A 231 32.58 23.45 -0.08
N LYS A 232 32.22 22.24 -0.53
CA LYS A 232 33.08 21.45 -1.41
C LYS A 232 33.09 21.97 -2.84
N ALA A 233 31.96 22.53 -3.29
CA ALA A 233 31.84 23.17 -4.60
C ALA A 233 32.33 24.64 -4.60
N ARG A 234 32.49 25.24 -3.40
CA ARG A 234 32.73 26.67 -3.24
C ARG A 234 34.06 27.13 -3.82
N LYS A 235 34.01 28.11 -4.73
CA LYS A 235 35.18 28.78 -5.32
C LYS A 235 35.44 30.11 -4.63
N ALA A 236 36.72 30.48 -4.54
CA ALA A 236 37.21 31.72 -3.91
C ALA A 236 36.74 31.98 -2.47
N LYS A 237 36.19 30.96 -1.77
CA LYS A 237 35.50 31.08 -0.48
C LYS A 237 34.35 32.11 -0.48
N LEU A 238 33.89 32.56 -1.64
CA LEU A 238 32.86 33.57 -1.81
C LEU A 238 31.47 32.94 -1.63
N ARG A 239 30.62 33.65 -0.88
CA ARG A 239 29.21 33.31 -0.63
C ARG A 239 28.33 34.43 -1.18
N LEU A 240 27.68 34.17 -2.31
CA LEU A 240 26.73 35.09 -2.95
C LEU A 240 25.29 34.86 -2.45
N ASP A 241 25.07 33.84 -1.63
CA ASP A 241 23.80 33.50 -0.97
C ASP A 241 23.64 34.18 0.41
N LEU A 242 24.69 34.79 0.95
CA LEU A 242 24.68 35.53 2.21
C LEU A 242 24.94 37.01 1.98
N ARG A 243 24.10 37.87 2.56
CA ARG A 243 24.23 39.32 2.45
C ARG A 243 25.58 39.83 2.92
N GLN A 244 26.05 39.34 4.09
CA GLN A 244 27.26 39.84 4.75
C GLN A 244 28.53 39.63 3.93
N THR A 245 28.53 38.65 3.03
CA THR A 245 29.67 38.30 2.18
C THR A 245 29.52 38.79 0.75
N ALA A 246 28.27 38.95 0.27
CA ALA A 246 28.00 39.39 -1.10
C ALA A 246 28.07 40.92 -1.25
N ILE A 247 27.57 41.67 -0.26
CA ILE A 247 27.40 43.13 -0.34
C ILE A 247 28.36 43.86 0.59
N ALA A 248 29.02 44.88 0.05
CA ALA A 248 29.97 45.68 0.82
C ALA A 248 29.27 46.47 1.92
N SER A 249 29.90 46.46 3.09
CA SER A 249 29.44 47.15 4.30
C SER A 249 30.64 47.60 5.13
N ASP A 250 30.42 48.42 6.16
CA ASP A 250 31.49 48.87 7.05
C ASP A 250 32.26 47.70 7.69
N SER A 251 31.55 46.60 7.98
CA SER A 251 32.15 45.36 8.52
C SER A 251 32.85 44.48 7.47
N ASN A 252 32.59 44.70 6.19
CA ASN A 252 33.17 43.94 5.09
C ASN A 252 33.25 44.80 3.81
N PRO A 253 34.21 45.73 3.72
CA PRO A 253 34.31 46.64 2.58
C PRO A 253 34.81 45.95 1.29
N GLU A 254 35.35 44.73 1.40
CA GLU A 254 35.94 43.97 0.29
C GLU A 254 34.93 43.07 -0.45
N ALA A 255 33.66 43.04 -0.03
CA ALA A 255 32.65 42.24 -0.69
C ALA A 255 32.43 42.69 -2.15
N PRO A 256 32.11 41.76 -3.07
CA PRO A 256 32.22 42.00 -4.51
C PRO A 256 31.14 42.92 -5.10
N ILE A 257 30.07 43.22 -4.35
CA ILE A 257 28.98 44.11 -4.78
C ILE A 257 29.07 45.41 -3.98
N LEU A 258 29.33 46.53 -4.66
CA LEU A 258 29.36 47.87 -4.09
C LEU A 258 28.01 48.57 -4.32
N PRO A 259 27.18 48.79 -3.28
CA PRO A 259 25.91 49.50 -3.40
C PRO A 259 26.05 50.85 -4.14
N GLY A 260 25.20 51.07 -5.14
CA GLY A 260 25.15 52.28 -5.95
C GLY A 260 26.26 52.40 -7.01
N LYS A 261 27.20 51.45 -7.09
CA LYS A 261 28.38 51.54 -7.96
C LYS A 261 28.58 50.26 -8.79
N PRO A 262 27.73 49.99 -9.80
CA PRO A 262 27.83 48.79 -10.62
C PRO A 262 29.19 48.66 -11.31
N GLU A 263 29.69 49.72 -11.95
CA GLU A 263 30.98 49.65 -12.69
C GLU A 263 32.21 49.48 -11.80
N SER A 264 32.07 49.74 -10.49
CA SER A 264 33.14 49.52 -9.51
C SER A 264 32.96 48.22 -8.73
N SER A 265 31.88 47.47 -8.96
CA SER A 265 31.61 46.20 -8.30
C SER A 265 32.34 45.09 -9.04
N GLU A 266 33.24 44.38 -8.35
CA GLU A 266 33.95 43.21 -8.91
C GLU A 266 32.97 42.16 -9.45
N PHE A 267 31.84 41.94 -8.76
CA PHE A 267 30.78 41.05 -9.25
C PHE A 267 30.30 41.43 -10.65
N PHE A 268 30.06 42.73 -10.90
CA PHE A 268 29.56 43.19 -12.19
C PHE A 268 30.63 43.05 -13.27
N ALA A 269 31.90 43.39 -12.95
CA ALA A 269 33.02 43.20 -13.86
C ALA A 269 33.14 41.73 -14.32
N ARG A 270 33.00 40.77 -13.39
CA ARG A 270 33.08 39.32 -13.66
C ARG A 270 31.98 38.79 -14.56
N ILE A 271 30.77 39.37 -14.51
CA ILE A 271 29.65 38.92 -15.37
C ILE A 271 29.60 39.63 -16.73
N THR A 272 30.43 40.67 -16.95
CA THR A 272 30.47 41.45 -18.20
C THR A 272 31.78 41.40 -18.96
N THR A 273 32.84 40.82 -18.39
CA THR A 273 34.15 40.75 -19.03
C THR A 273 34.12 39.95 -20.33
N ALA A 274 34.98 40.32 -21.28
CA ALA A 274 35.18 39.56 -22.52
C ALA A 274 36.26 38.48 -22.38
N ASP A 275 37.02 38.50 -21.28
CA ASP A 275 38.05 37.50 -21.00
C ASP A 275 37.39 36.19 -20.53
N ALA A 276 37.65 35.10 -21.27
CA ALA A 276 37.05 33.81 -21.00
C ALA A 276 37.50 33.20 -19.66
N ASP A 277 38.70 33.53 -19.17
CA ASP A 277 39.24 33.00 -17.91
C ASP A 277 38.66 33.73 -16.68
N ASP A 278 38.23 34.98 -16.85
CA ASP A 278 37.66 35.81 -15.78
C ASP A 278 36.12 35.89 -15.81
N LEU A 279 35.49 35.45 -16.90
CA LEU A 279 34.04 35.48 -17.09
C LEU A 279 33.32 34.49 -16.16
N MET A 280 32.30 34.99 -15.48
CA MET A 280 31.42 34.21 -14.61
C MET A 280 29.96 34.29 -15.08
N PRO A 281 29.22 33.16 -15.17
CA PRO A 281 29.68 31.79 -14.95
C PRO A 281 30.71 31.34 -16.02
N PRO A 282 31.67 30.48 -15.66
CA PRO A 282 32.70 30.02 -16.59
C PRO A 282 32.09 29.14 -17.69
N ALA A 283 32.73 29.09 -18.86
CA ALA A 283 32.17 28.43 -20.05
C ALA A 283 31.90 26.93 -19.86
N ASP A 284 32.70 26.25 -19.03
CA ASP A 284 32.59 24.84 -18.67
C ASP A 284 31.42 24.55 -17.71
N SER A 285 30.85 25.57 -17.06
CA SER A 285 29.64 25.42 -16.25
C SER A 285 28.38 25.19 -17.10
N HIS A 286 28.46 25.47 -18.41
CA HIS A 286 27.33 25.47 -19.35
C HIS A 286 26.19 26.45 -18.98
N LYS A 287 26.42 27.37 -18.04
CA LYS A 287 25.48 28.42 -17.65
C LYS A 287 25.87 29.75 -18.27
N ARG A 288 24.90 30.56 -18.66
CA ARG A 288 25.14 31.88 -19.27
C ARG A 288 24.07 32.86 -18.82
N LEU A 289 24.52 34.05 -18.41
CA LEU A 289 23.62 35.16 -18.15
C LEU A 289 23.18 35.79 -19.47
N THR A 290 21.88 36.04 -19.60
CA THR A 290 21.33 36.79 -20.72
C THR A 290 21.60 38.29 -20.56
N PRO A 291 21.60 39.08 -21.65
CA PRO A 291 21.75 40.54 -21.56
C PRO A 291 20.73 41.20 -20.62
N ALA A 292 19.49 40.68 -20.59
CA ALA A 292 18.43 41.18 -19.71
C ALA A 292 18.73 40.91 -18.22
N GLN A 293 19.30 39.74 -17.90
CA GLN A 293 19.70 39.40 -16.54
C GLN A 293 20.89 40.24 -16.07
N ILE A 294 21.86 40.51 -16.95
CA ILE A 294 22.98 41.42 -16.66
C ILE A 294 22.47 42.84 -16.39
N ASP A 295 21.52 43.34 -17.19
CA ASP A 295 20.88 44.65 -16.96
C ASP A 295 20.15 44.70 -15.61
N LEU A 296 19.45 43.63 -15.21
CA LEU A 296 18.81 43.54 -13.90
C LEU A 296 19.82 43.67 -12.76
N PHE A 297 20.94 42.95 -12.80
CA PHE A 297 22.01 43.11 -11.82
C PHE A 297 22.55 44.53 -11.79
N ARG A 298 22.82 45.13 -12.97
CA ARG A 298 23.34 46.50 -13.06
C ARG A 298 22.41 47.50 -12.38
N ARG A 299 21.12 47.45 -12.71
CA ARG A 299 20.11 48.36 -12.15
C ARG A 299 19.89 48.12 -10.66
N TRP A 300 19.85 46.87 -10.21
CA TRP A 300 19.70 46.55 -8.80
C TRP A 300 20.87 47.08 -7.97
N ILE A 301 22.10 46.92 -8.46
CA ILE A 301 23.28 47.47 -7.79
C ILE A 301 23.20 48.99 -7.77
N LEU A 302 22.81 49.63 -8.89
CA LEU A 302 22.63 51.08 -8.97
C LEU A 302 21.55 51.60 -8.00
N GLU A 303 20.49 50.83 -7.77
CA GLU A 303 19.42 51.10 -6.80
C GLU A 303 19.85 50.86 -5.33
N GLY A 304 21.11 50.49 -5.10
CA GLY A 304 21.69 50.32 -3.76
C GLY A 304 21.82 48.86 -3.31
N ALA A 305 21.58 47.90 -4.21
CA ALA A 305 21.68 46.46 -3.93
C ALA A 305 20.88 46.04 -2.68
N GLU A 306 19.64 46.51 -2.53
CA GLU A 306 18.81 46.14 -1.38
C GLU A 306 18.64 44.61 -1.34
N TRP A 307 18.99 44.00 -0.22
CA TRP A 307 18.96 42.55 -0.03
C TRP A 307 17.75 42.15 0.81
N GLU A 308 16.99 41.19 0.30
CA GLU A 308 15.82 40.63 0.98
C GLU A 308 16.09 39.20 1.44
N GLU A 309 15.69 38.85 2.66
CA GLU A 309 15.60 37.45 3.10
C GLU A 309 14.57 36.68 2.26
N HIS A 310 14.73 35.36 2.15
CA HIS A 310 13.83 34.56 1.31
C HIS A 310 12.39 34.69 1.81
N TRP A 311 11.45 34.89 0.89
CA TRP A 311 10.04 35.12 1.22
C TRP A 311 9.46 33.99 2.10
N ALA A 312 9.93 32.75 1.92
CA ALA A 312 9.46 31.58 2.64
C ALA A 312 10.01 31.47 4.08
N PHE A 313 11.17 32.08 4.37
CA PHE A 313 11.85 31.95 5.67
C PHE A 313 11.56 33.11 6.64
N ARG A 314 10.87 34.15 6.16
CA ARG A 314 10.30 35.21 7.00
C ARG A 314 8.85 34.91 7.35
N ALA A 315 8.38 35.41 8.48
CA ALA A 315 6.97 35.28 8.87
C ALA A 315 6.02 35.83 7.77
N PRO A 316 4.78 35.29 7.63
CA PRO A 316 3.75 35.85 6.76
C PRO A 316 3.51 37.33 7.04
N ASN A 317 3.55 38.15 6.00
CA ASN A 317 3.26 39.58 6.13
C ASN A 317 1.76 39.77 6.34
N PRO A 318 1.32 40.57 7.34
CA PRO A 318 -0.05 41.04 7.39
C PRO A 318 -0.35 41.89 6.15
N VAL A 319 -1.27 41.42 5.30
CA VAL A 319 -1.69 42.14 4.09
C VAL A 319 -3.17 42.43 4.16
N GLU A 320 -3.55 43.69 3.98
CA GLU A 320 -4.94 44.09 3.81
C GLU A 320 -5.42 43.75 2.39
N PRO A 321 -6.62 43.16 2.21
CA PRO A 321 -7.15 42.89 0.89
C PRO A 321 -7.20 44.15 -0.01
N PRO A 322 -6.81 44.05 -1.29
CA PRO A 322 -6.85 45.18 -2.21
C PRO A 322 -8.23 45.83 -2.29
N GLN A 323 -8.24 47.16 -2.41
CA GLN A 323 -9.48 47.92 -2.59
C GLN A 323 -9.85 47.97 -4.07
N VAL A 324 -10.41 46.87 -4.56
CA VAL A 324 -10.99 46.75 -5.91
C VAL A 324 -12.51 46.66 -5.81
N ALA A 325 -13.22 47.38 -6.70
CA ALA A 325 -14.68 47.42 -6.72
C ALA A 325 -15.23 46.70 -7.95
N GLY A 326 -16.35 46.00 -7.79
CA GLY A 326 -17.06 45.34 -8.90
C GLY A 326 -17.97 44.23 -8.42
N ASN A 327 -19.02 43.95 -9.19
CA ASN A 327 -20.01 42.91 -8.86
C ASN A 327 -19.44 41.48 -8.87
N TRP A 328 -18.21 41.29 -9.35
CA TRP A 328 -17.53 40.00 -9.38
C TRP A 328 -16.95 39.60 -8.03
N VAL A 329 -16.60 40.55 -7.15
CA VAL A 329 -15.96 40.24 -5.86
C VAL A 329 -16.99 39.69 -4.87
N ARG A 330 -16.83 38.45 -4.41
CA ARG A 330 -17.68 37.84 -3.35
C ARG A 330 -16.98 37.77 -2.01
N ASN A 331 -15.67 37.52 -2.01
CA ASN A 331 -14.86 37.52 -0.80
C ASN A 331 -13.46 38.14 -1.04
N ASP A 332 -12.63 38.17 -0.01
CA ASP A 332 -11.33 38.83 -0.09
C ASP A 332 -10.32 38.12 -1.02
N ILE A 333 -10.48 36.80 -1.27
CA ILE A 333 -9.66 36.08 -2.26
C ILE A 333 -9.83 36.73 -3.62
N ASP A 334 -11.08 37.03 -4.00
CA ASP A 334 -11.41 37.64 -5.29
C ASP A 334 -10.79 39.04 -5.42
N ARG A 335 -10.57 39.77 -4.32
CA ARG A 335 -9.92 41.09 -4.37
C ARG A 335 -8.46 40.98 -4.84
N PHE A 336 -7.72 39.99 -4.34
CA PHE A 336 -6.33 39.75 -4.75
C PHE A 336 -6.26 39.32 -6.22
N ILE A 337 -7.14 38.40 -6.63
CA ILE A 337 -7.15 37.89 -8.00
C ILE A 337 -7.58 39.00 -8.99
N LEU A 338 -8.64 39.74 -8.69
CA LEU A 338 -9.09 40.82 -9.56
C LEU A 338 -8.04 41.94 -9.69
N ALA A 339 -7.37 42.30 -8.59
CA ALA A 339 -6.28 43.26 -8.64
C ALA A 339 -5.15 42.80 -9.58
N ARG A 340 -4.78 41.51 -9.52
CA ARG A 340 -3.78 40.92 -10.42
C ARG A 340 -4.23 40.92 -11.88
N LEU A 341 -5.47 40.51 -12.16
CA LEU A 341 -6.02 40.48 -13.52
C LEU A 341 -6.07 41.87 -14.15
N LEU A 342 -6.52 42.88 -13.39
CA LEU A 342 -6.56 44.27 -13.85
C LEU A 342 -5.16 44.80 -14.18
N ALA A 343 -4.14 44.46 -13.38
CA ALA A 343 -2.75 44.83 -13.64
C ALA A 343 -2.19 44.18 -14.92
N GLU A 344 -2.68 42.99 -15.28
CA GLU A 344 -2.32 42.25 -16.49
C GLU A 344 -3.19 42.62 -17.72
N GLY A 345 -4.15 43.54 -17.55
CA GLY A 345 -5.10 43.91 -18.60
C GLY A 345 -6.00 42.73 -19.01
N LEU A 346 -6.37 41.88 -18.06
CA LEU A 346 -7.26 40.74 -18.23
C LEU A 346 -8.55 40.94 -17.45
N GLU A 347 -9.64 40.35 -17.95
CA GLU A 347 -10.92 40.26 -17.25
C GLU A 347 -11.18 38.82 -16.81
N PRO A 348 -11.81 38.61 -15.63
CA PRO A 348 -12.19 37.28 -15.20
C PRO A 348 -13.28 36.70 -16.11
N SER A 349 -13.29 35.37 -16.24
CA SER A 349 -14.36 34.66 -16.95
C SER A 349 -15.70 34.79 -16.19
N PRO A 350 -16.84 34.73 -16.90
CA PRO A 350 -18.14 34.71 -16.24
C PRO A 350 -18.27 33.51 -15.31
N GLU A 351 -19.20 33.58 -14.35
CA GLU A 351 -19.54 32.45 -13.50
C GLU A 351 -19.99 31.25 -14.35
N ALA A 352 -19.58 30.04 -13.96
CA ALA A 352 -20.00 28.82 -14.62
C ALA A 352 -21.51 28.59 -14.44
N ASP A 353 -22.12 27.84 -15.37
CA ASP A 353 -23.52 27.46 -15.24
C ASP A 353 -23.74 26.53 -14.01
N ARG A 354 -24.99 26.41 -13.57
CA ARG A 354 -25.34 25.68 -12.35
C ARG A 354 -24.99 24.19 -12.42
N TYR A 355 -25.04 23.55 -13.60
CA TYR A 355 -24.67 22.14 -13.75
C TYR A 355 -23.15 21.96 -13.55
N THR A 356 -22.36 22.83 -14.19
CA THR A 356 -20.90 22.87 -13.99
C THR A 356 -20.54 23.11 -12.52
N LEU A 357 -21.18 24.07 -11.85
CA LEU A 357 -20.90 24.42 -10.46
C LEU A 357 -21.13 23.26 -9.49
N ILE A 358 -22.30 22.59 -9.56
CA ILE A 358 -22.59 21.47 -8.65
C ILE A 358 -21.67 20.29 -8.89
N ARG A 359 -21.39 19.94 -10.16
CA ARG A 359 -20.49 18.83 -10.47
C ARG A 359 -19.08 19.12 -9.97
N ARG A 360 -18.55 20.32 -10.23
CA ARG A 360 -17.21 20.73 -9.82
C ARG A 360 -17.03 20.65 -8.30
N VAL A 361 -17.93 21.29 -7.55
CA VAL A 361 -17.80 21.38 -6.09
C VAL A 361 -18.05 20.05 -5.39
N THR A 362 -18.95 19.21 -5.92
CA THR A 362 -19.19 17.88 -5.36
C THR A 362 -17.97 16.97 -5.56
N LEU A 363 -17.36 16.98 -6.74
CA LEU A 363 -16.15 16.21 -7.02
C LEU A 363 -14.96 16.67 -6.16
N ASP A 364 -14.75 17.98 -6.03
CA ASP A 364 -13.63 18.50 -5.24
C ASP A 364 -13.77 18.27 -3.73
N LEU A 365 -14.99 18.37 -3.21
CA LEU A 365 -15.20 18.24 -1.78
C LEU A 365 -15.37 16.78 -1.37
N THR A 366 -15.89 15.89 -2.23
CA THR A 366 -16.24 14.52 -1.84
C THR A 366 -15.56 13.42 -2.66
N GLY A 367 -14.95 13.76 -3.80
CA GLY A 367 -14.41 12.80 -4.76
C GLY A 367 -15.47 11.91 -5.42
N LEU A 368 -16.74 12.30 -5.37
CA LEU A 368 -17.87 11.57 -5.96
C LEU A 368 -18.71 12.52 -6.83
N PRO A 369 -19.39 12.02 -7.88
CA PRO A 369 -20.32 12.82 -8.66
C PRO A 369 -21.61 13.13 -7.85
N PRO A 370 -22.27 14.27 -8.11
CA PRO A 370 -23.59 14.52 -7.54
C PRO A 370 -24.64 13.56 -8.15
N THR A 371 -25.67 13.23 -7.39
CA THR A 371 -26.81 12.45 -7.90
C THR A 371 -27.73 13.33 -8.77
N PRO A 372 -28.50 12.76 -9.72
CA PRO A 372 -29.46 13.51 -10.51
C PRO A 372 -30.44 14.35 -9.68
N ALA A 373 -30.93 13.80 -8.57
CA ALA A 373 -31.82 14.51 -7.65
C ALA A 373 -31.14 15.72 -6.97
N GLU A 374 -29.86 15.61 -6.60
CA GLU A 374 -29.11 16.75 -6.06
C GLU A 374 -28.87 17.82 -7.12
N ILE A 375 -28.59 17.42 -8.36
CA ILE A 375 -28.44 18.33 -9.50
C ILE A 375 -29.75 19.09 -9.73
N GLU A 376 -30.87 18.39 -9.86
CA GLU A 376 -32.18 19.00 -10.08
C GLU A 376 -32.57 19.94 -8.94
N ALA A 377 -32.39 19.52 -7.69
CA ALA A 377 -32.68 20.34 -6.52
C ALA A 377 -31.84 21.62 -6.51
N PHE A 378 -30.54 21.52 -6.79
CA PHE A 378 -29.68 22.70 -6.85
C PHE A 378 -30.01 23.59 -8.05
N VAL A 379 -30.23 23.04 -9.24
CA VAL A 379 -30.55 23.83 -10.43
C VAL A 379 -31.89 24.56 -10.26
N ALA A 380 -32.87 23.96 -9.59
CA ALA A 380 -34.16 24.56 -9.29
C ALA A 380 -34.11 25.63 -8.18
N ASP A 381 -33.18 25.52 -7.21
CA ASP A 381 -33.05 26.49 -6.12
C ASP A 381 -32.42 27.81 -6.61
N GLN A 382 -33.27 28.80 -6.89
CA GLN A 382 -32.85 30.15 -7.30
C GLN A 382 -32.59 31.09 -6.10
N SER A 383 -32.57 30.58 -4.86
CA SER A 383 -32.25 31.43 -3.70
C SER A 383 -30.79 31.93 -3.76
N PRO A 384 -30.51 33.14 -3.26
CA PRO A 384 -29.16 33.69 -3.24
C PRO A 384 -28.16 32.79 -2.50
N GLU A 385 -28.61 32.03 -1.50
CA GLU A 385 -27.79 31.16 -0.66
C GLU A 385 -27.74 29.69 -1.14
N ALA A 386 -28.27 29.39 -2.32
CA ALA A 386 -28.37 28.00 -2.82
C ALA A 386 -26.99 27.31 -2.92
N TYR A 387 -25.95 28.05 -3.30
CA TYR A 387 -24.60 27.53 -3.44
C TYR A 387 -23.91 27.32 -2.09
N GLU A 388 -24.07 28.26 -1.15
CA GLU A 388 -23.58 28.12 0.23
C GLU A 388 -24.18 26.88 0.91
N LYS A 389 -25.50 26.69 0.81
CA LYS A 389 -26.18 25.50 1.36
C LYS A 389 -25.65 24.20 0.77
N LEU A 390 -25.36 24.18 -0.53
CA LEU A 390 -24.75 23.03 -1.19
C LEU A 390 -23.36 22.75 -0.61
N VAL A 391 -22.50 23.78 -0.51
CA VAL A 391 -21.14 23.65 0.03
C VAL A 391 -21.17 23.14 1.47
N ASP A 392 -22.01 23.73 2.33
CA ASP A 392 -22.11 23.35 3.74
C ASP A 392 -22.53 21.87 3.90
N ARG A 393 -23.52 21.43 3.11
CA ARG A 393 -23.95 20.03 3.07
C ARG A 393 -22.85 19.07 2.62
N LEU A 394 -22.01 19.48 1.66
CA LEU A 394 -20.91 18.66 1.17
C LEU A 394 -19.75 18.56 2.18
N LEU A 395 -19.43 19.66 2.86
CA LEU A 395 -18.42 19.68 3.93
C LEU A 395 -18.82 18.84 5.14
N ASP A 396 -20.13 18.71 5.42
CA ASP A 396 -20.67 17.87 6.49
C ASP A 396 -20.74 16.38 6.12
N SER A 397 -20.56 16.02 4.84
CA SER A 397 -20.58 14.64 4.38
C SER A 397 -19.34 13.86 4.84
N LYS A 398 -19.51 12.59 5.21
CA LYS A 398 -18.39 11.67 5.50
C LYS A 398 -17.43 11.48 4.33
N ALA A 399 -17.92 11.67 3.11
CA ALA A 399 -17.12 11.56 1.89
C ALA A 399 -16.06 12.67 1.78
N PHE A 400 -16.24 13.80 2.49
CA PHE A 400 -15.23 14.84 2.59
C PHE A 400 -13.96 14.31 3.24
N GLY A 401 -14.04 13.72 4.43
CA GLY A 401 -12.87 13.20 5.13
C GLY A 401 -12.17 12.08 4.38
N GLU A 402 -12.92 11.20 3.70
CA GLU A 402 -12.33 10.18 2.82
C GLU A 402 -11.53 10.79 1.67
N HIS A 403 -12.08 11.81 1.00
CA HIS A 403 -11.43 12.44 -0.13
C HIS A 403 -10.19 13.26 0.28
N ARG A 404 -10.25 13.96 1.43
CA ARG A 404 -9.09 14.66 2.01
C ARG A 404 -8.02 13.69 2.48
N ALA A 405 -8.40 12.59 3.13
CA ALA A 405 -7.48 11.58 3.61
C ALA A 405 -6.62 10.99 2.49
N ARG A 406 -7.19 10.79 1.28
CA ARG A 406 -6.45 10.26 0.13
C ARG A 406 -5.16 11.04 -0.17
N TYR A 407 -5.23 12.37 -0.22
CA TYR A 407 -4.05 13.23 -0.43
C TYR A 407 -3.06 13.13 0.74
N TRP A 408 -3.57 13.09 1.97
CA TRP A 408 -2.72 12.95 3.15
C TRP A 408 -1.97 11.62 3.19
N LEU A 409 -2.62 10.53 2.76
CA LEU A 409 -2.03 9.19 2.74
C LEU A 409 -0.93 9.03 1.68
N ASP A 410 -0.97 9.81 0.60
CA ASP A 410 0.16 9.93 -0.33
C ASP A 410 1.37 10.57 0.36
N ALA A 411 1.15 11.68 1.07
CA ALA A 411 2.19 12.39 1.82
C ALA A 411 2.78 11.51 2.94
N ALA A 412 1.94 10.74 3.63
CA ALA A 412 2.37 9.83 4.68
C ALA A 412 3.11 8.59 4.14
N ARG A 413 2.94 8.24 2.85
CA ARG A 413 3.31 6.94 2.25
C ARG A 413 2.54 5.77 2.83
N TYR A 414 1.25 5.92 3.05
CA TYR A 414 0.43 4.80 3.52
C TYR A 414 0.42 3.68 2.47
N ALA A 415 0.67 2.45 2.91
CA ALA A 415 0.47 1.23 2.14
C ALA A 415 0.22 0.06 3.11
N ASP A 416 -0.47 -0.97 2.64
CA ASP A 416 -0.85 -2.17 3.40
C ASP A 416 0.30 -3.19 3.49
N THR A 417 1.46 -2.87 2.90
CA THR A 417 2.65 -3.73 2.92
C THR A 417 3.92 -2.98 3.35
N HIS A 418 4.94 -3.73 3.79
CA HIS A 418 6.22 -3.20 4.29
C HIS A 418 7.10 -2.58 3.19
N GLY A 419 7.09 -3.12 1.97
CA GLY A 419 7.93 -2.74 0.84
C GLY A 419 9.14 -3.66 0.61
N LEU A 420 9.99 -3.25 -0.34
CA LEU A 420 11.28 -3.89 -0.66
C LEU A 420 11.15 -5.38 -1.01
N HIS A 421 12.05 -6.23 -0.49
CA HIS A 421 12.29 -7.58 -1.00
C HIS A 421 11.09 -8.51 -0.86
N LEU A 422 10.53 -8.69 0.35
CA LEU A 422 9.41 -9.61 0.56
C LEU A 422 8.05 -8.91 0.46
N ASP A 423 7.98 -7.61 0.73
CA ASP A 423 6.77 -6.78 0.65
C ASP A 423 5.53 -7.41 1.32
N ASN A 424 5.74 -8.00 2.50
CA ASN A 424 4.69 -8.66 3.27
C ASN A 424 3.66 -7.67 3.82
N TYR A 425 2.45 -8.19 4.08
CA TYR A 425 1.36 -7.46 4.70
C TYR A 425 1.73 -6.88 6.08
N ARG A 426 1.20 -5.68 6.39
CA ARG A 426 1.28 -5.04 7.70
C ARG A 426 -0.07 -4.45 8.11
N GLU A 427 -0.44 -4.59 9.38
CA GLU A 427 -1.73 -4.13 9.90
C GLU A 427 -1.72 -2.63 10.21
N ILE A 428 -1.84 -1.75 9.19
CA ILE A 428 -1.74 -0.28 9.39
C ILE A 428 -3.03 0.49 9.05
N TRP A 429 -4.05 -0.18 8.55
CA TRP A 429 -5.31 0.46 8.15
C TRP A 429 -6.04 1.24 9.28
N PRO A 430 -5.89 0.93 10.59
CA PRO A 430 -6.49 1.78 11.63
C PRO A 430 -5.97 3.22 11.64
N TYR A 431 -4.72 3.46 11.21
CA TYR A 431 -4.19 4.81 11.03
C TYR A 431 -4.89 5.55 9.87
N ARG A 432 -5.15 4.89 8.74
CA ARG A 432 -5.94 5.48 7.64
C ARG A 432 -7.33 5.91 8.14
N ASP A 433 -7.98 5.04 8.91
CA ASP A 433 -9.30 5.32 9.46
C ASP A 433 -9.27 6.49 10.46
N TRP A 434 -8.20 6.62 11.25
CA TRP A 434 -7.97 7.79 12.10
C TRP A 434 -7.85 9.07 11.27
N VAL A 435 -7.09 9.08 10.17
CA VAL A 435 -6.96 10.25 9.27
C VAL A 435 -8.34 10.66 8.72
N ILE A 436 -9.15 9.70 8.28
CA ILE A 436 -10.51 9.94 7.78
C ILE A 436 -11.39 10.58 8.88
N ARG A 437 -11.34 10.05 10.11
CA ARG A 437 -12.08 10.61 11.24
C ARG A 437 -11.62 12.01 11.59
N ALA A 438 -10.32 12.28 11.58
CA ALA A 438 -9.76 13.60 11.89
C ALA A 438 -10.27 14.68 10.93
N PHE A 439 -10.25 14.42 9.61
CA PHE A 439 -10.79 15.37 8.63
C PHE A 439 -12.31 15.51 8.72
N ASN A 440 -13.05 14.42 8.92
CA ASN A 440 -14.51 14.47 9.06
C ASN A 440 -14.95 15.25 10.30
N GLY A 441 -14.25 15.05 11.43
CA GLY A 441 -14.43 15.80 12.67
C GLY A 441 -13.89 17.23 12.63
N ASN A 442 -13.25 17.63 11.51
CA ASN A 442 -12.59 18.93 11.36
C ASN A 442 -11.61 19.23 12.49
N MET A 443 -10.80 18.23 12.85
CA MET A 443 -9.70 18.41 13.80
C MET A 443 -8.84 19.60 13.35
N PRO A 444 -8.54 20.57 14.24
CA PRO A 444 -7.63 21.66 13.92
C PRO A 444 -6.31 21.12 13.37
N PHE A 445 -5.81 21.71 12.28
CA PHE A 445 -4.62 21.19 11.59
C PHE A 445 -3.34 21.22 12.44
N ASP A 446 -3.25 22.14 13.41
CA ASP A 446 -2.20 22.15 14.42
C ASP A 446 -2.25 20.92 15.32
N GLN A 447 -3.43 20.59 15.86
CA GLN A 447 -3.64 19.37 16.64
C GLN A 447 -3.38 18.11 15.81
N PHE A 448 -3.88 18.07 14.57
CA PHE A 448 -3.64 16.98 13.62
C PHE A 448 -2.15 16.76 13.33
N THR A 449 -1.36 17.83 13.32
CA THR A 449 0.11 17.78 13.20
C THR A 449 0.75 17.23 14.47
N ILE A 450 0.36 17.74 15.64
CA ILE A 450 0.89 17.32 16.93
C ILE A 450 0.64 15.83 17.19
N GLU A 451 -0.58 15.34 16.97
CA GLU A 451 -0.91 13.94 17.22
C GLU A 451 -0.15 12.98 16.30
N GLN A 452 0.08 13.36 15.04
CA GLN A 452 0.82 12.50 14.11
C GLN A 452 2.31 12.43 14.40
N LEU A 453 2.93 13.53 14.79
CA LEU A 453 4.36 13.54 15.08
C LEU A 453 4.66 13.05 16.49
N ALA A 454 3.76 13.26 17.45
CA ALA A 454 4.05 13.11 18.89
C ALA A 454 2.84 12.75 19.76
N GLY A 455 1.78 12.16 19.20
CA GLY A 455 0.58 11.80 19.96
C GLY A 455 0.84 10.83 21.12
N ASP A 456 1.87 9.98 21.03
CA ASP A 456 2.32 9.09 22.10
C ASP A 456 3.03 9.82 23.26
N LEU A 457 3.46 11.06 23.05
CA LEU A 457 4.13 11.90 24.04
C LEU A 457 3.19 12.91 24.71
N LEU A 458 1.91 12.95 24.32
CA LEU A 458 0.93 13.79 24.98
C LEU A 458 0.67 13.30 26.42
N PRO A 459 0.35 14.20 27.37
CA PRO A 459 0.00 13.79 28.72
C PRO A 459 -1.24 12.88 28.71
N ASN A 460 -1.11 11.66 29.24
CA ASN A 460 -2.18 10.64 29.27
C ASN A 460 -2.80 10.41 27.86
N PRO A 461 -2.00 9.94 26.89
CA PRO A 461 -2.42 9.93 25.50
C PRO A 461 -3.58 8.96 25.30
N THR A 462 -4.58 9.39 24.54
CA THR A 462 -5.70 8.53 24.15
C THR A 462 -5.27 7.50 23.10
N GLN A 463 -6.05 6.43 22.92
CA GLN A 463 -5.77 5.43 21.87
C GLN A 463 -5.66 6.09 20.48
N ASP A 464 -6.58 7.00 20.15
CA ASP A 464 -6.55 7.71 18.85
C ASP A 464 -5.28 8.55 18.68
N GLN A 465 -4.82 9.22 19.74
CA GLN A 465 -3.55 9.98 19.72
C GLN A 465 -2.34 9.07 19.49
N ILE A 466 -2.33 7.88 20.06
CA ILE A 466 -1.25 6.91 19.81
C ILE A 466 -1.36 6.36 18.38
N VAL A 467 -2.56 6.03 17.90
CA VAL A 467 -2.79 5.58 16.50
C VAL A 467 -2.32 6.63 15.48
N ALA A 468 -2.52 7.93 15.76
CA ALA A 468 -2.09 9.03 14.90
C ALA A 468 -0.60 8.97 14.56
N THR A 469 0.22 8.49 15.51
CA THR A 469 1.68 8.37 15.32
C THR A 469 2.09 7.34 14.26
N GLY A 470 1.14 6.55 13.74
CA GLY A 470 1.31 5.68 12.58
C GLY A 470 1.86 6.41 11.34
N PHE A 471 1.73 7.73 11.25
CA PHE A 471 2.44 8.57 10.28
C PHE A 471 3.95 8.25 10.23
N ASN A 472 4.60 8.15 11.40
CA ASN A 472 6.03 7.86 11.51
C ASN A 472 6.39 6.40 11.17
N ARG A 473 5.39 5.51 11.11
CA ARG A 473 5.53 4.09 10.77
C ARG A 473 5.10 3.77 9.34
N CYS A 474 4.66 4.77 8.58
CA CYS A 474 4.30 4.58 7.18
C CYS A 474 5.53 4.39 6.27
N ASN A 475 6.74 4.67 6.76
CA ASN A 475 7.98 4.43 6.02
C ASN A 475 8.12 2.97 5.56
N VAL A 476 8.88 2.77 4.51
CA VAL A 476 9.23 1.44 3.99
C VAL A 476 10.17 0.75 4.98
N THR A 477 9.98 -0.55 5.22
CA THR A 477 10.80 -1.37 6.12
C THR A 477 11.32 -2.63 5.42
N THR A 478 12.26 -3.34 6.05
CA THR A 478 12.81 -4.57 5.50
C THR A 478 12.97 -5.66 6.56
N SER A 479 13.04 -6.90 6.10
CA SER A 479 13.66 -8.00 6.81
C SER A 479 14.42 -8.93 5.85
N GLU A 480 15.06 -8.34 4.83
CA GLU A 480 15.88 -9.05 3.84
C GLU A 480 17.14 -9.68 4.45
N GLY A 481 17.52 -10.86 3.97
CA GLY A 481 18.75 -11.52 4.37
C GLY A 481 19.99 -10.71 3.98
N GLY A 482 20.84 -10.38 4.95
CA GLY A 482 22.04 -9.55 4.73
C GLY A 482 21.83 -8.05 4.97
N ALA A 483 20.60 -7.61 5.24
CA ALA A 483 20.36 -6.24 5.70
C ALA A 483 20.99 -6.00 7.09
N ILE A 484 21.52 -4.79 7.27
CA ILE A 484 22.21 -4.37 8.49
C ILE A 484 21.25 -3.48 9.28
N SER A 485 20.95 -3.87 10.53
CA SER A 485 19.91 -3.20 11.33
C SER A 485 20.21 -1.71 11.54
N GLU A 486 21.47 -1.38 11.80
CA GLU A 486 21.94 -0.01 12.01
C GLU A 486 21.78 0.86 10.75
N GLU A 487 22.02 0.29 9.57
CA GLU A 487 21.83 1.00 8.30
C GLU A 487 20.34 1.37 8.11
N PHE A 488 19.43 0.44 8.39
CA PHE A 488 18.00 0.69 8.22
C PHE A 488 17.43 1.64 9.26
N LEU A 489 17.92 1.62 10.49
CA LEU A 489 17.57 2.66 11.48
C LEU A 489 17.97 4.06 10.97
N VAL A 490 19.14 4.19 10.35
CA VAL A 490 19.55 5.45 9.70
C VAL A 490 18.62 5.79 8.54
N ARG A 491 18.31 4.85 7.65
CA ARG A 491 17.38 5.09 6.53
C ARG A 491 15.99 5.53 7.02
N TYR A 492 15.48 4.95 8.11
CA TYR A 492 14.18 5.32 8.68
C TYR A 492 14.20 6.73 9.28
N GLY A 493 15.28 7.09 9.99
CA GLY A 493 15.45 8.45 10.50
C GLY A 493 15.54 9.48 9.37
N VAL A 494 16.29 9.19 8.31
CA VAL A 494 16.40 10.03 7.11
C VAL A 494 15.04 10.21 6.45
N ASP A 495 14.30 9.13 6.24
CA ASP A 495 12.96 9.18 5.65
C ASP A 495 12.04 10.09 6.48
N ARG A 496 11.98 9.93 7.80
CA ARG A 496 11.13 10.77 8.67
C ARG A 496 11.50 12.25 8.63
N VAL A 497 12.79 12.58 8.63
CA VAL A 497 13.24 13.97 8.49
C VAL A 497 12.82 14.53 7.13
N ALA A 498 13.11 13.80 6.05
CA ALA A 498 12.76 14.23 4.69
C ALA A 498 11.24 14.40 4.54
N THR A 499 10.45 13.47 5.06
CA THR A 499 8.98 13.59 5.08
C THR A 499 8.55 14.83 5.80
N THR A 500 9.06 15.04 7.02
CA THR A 500 8.57 16.09 7.90
C THR A 500 8.90 17.45 7.30
N ALA A 501 10.11 17.58 6.74
CA ALA A 501 10.52 18.75 6.00
C ALA A 501 9.66 18.99 4.75
N THR A 502 9.43 17.96 3.93
CA THR A 502 8.55 18.10 2.75
C THR A 502 7.13 18.47 3.18
N VAL A 503 6.53 17.75 4.12
CA VAL A 503 5.11 17.88 4.48
C VAL A 503 4.81 19.19 5.21
N TRP A 504 5.60 19.62 6.18
CA TRP A 504 5.27 20.83 6.96
C TRP A 504 6.09 22.06 6.59
N MET A 505 7.21 21.89 5.90
CA MET A 505 8.11 23.00 5.55
C MET A 505 8.25 23.21 4.04
N ALA A 506 7.85 22.22 3.21
CA ALA A 506 8.13 22.18 1.77
C ALA A 506 9.63 22.46 1.49
N LEU A 507 10.51 21.72 2.17
CA LEU A 507 11.96 21.83 1.99
C LEU A 507 12.55 20.49 1.56
N THR A 508 13.50 20.54 0.63
CA THR A 508 14.27 19.39 0.14
C THR A 508 15.41 19.00 1.11
N ALA A 509 15.07 18.79 2.38
CA ALA A 509 16.05 18.53 3.44
C ALA A 509 16.90 17.26 3.22
N GLY A 510 16.43 16.30 2.41
CA GLY A 510 17.14 15.05 2.12
C GLY A 510 18.55 15.25 1.52
N CYS A 511 18.77 16.31 0.74
CA CYS A 511 20.12 16.60 0.23
C CYS A 511 21.13 16.90 1.35
N ALA A 512 20.64 17.40 2.50
CA ALA A 512 21.48 17.74 3.64
C ALA A 512 21.99 16.51 4.43
N GLN A 513 21.57 15.29 4.07
CA GLN A 513 22.05 14.05 4.71
C GLN A 513 23.56 13.82 4.51
N CYS A 514 24.08 14.17 3.33
CA CYS A 514 25.43 13.80 2.90
C CYS A 514 26.40 14.99 2.81
N HIS A 515 25.88 16.20 2.66
CA HIS A 515 26.63 17.46 2.57
C HIS A 515 25.72 18.62 2.99
N ASN A 516 26.24 19.84 3.20
CA ASN A 516 25.36 21.00 3.38
C ASN A 516 24.46 21.17 2.15
N HIS A 517 23.19 21.52 2.34
CA HIS A 517 22.26 21.67 1.23
C HIS A 517 22.83 22.61 0.16
N LYS A 518 22.61 22.28 -1.11
CA LYS A 518 23.32 22.92 -2.24
C LYS A 518 22.88 24.38 -2.48
N TYR A 519 21.64 24.72 -2.13
CA TYR A 519 21.02 26.01 -2.43
C TYR A 519 20.44 26.70 -1.19
N ASP A 520 19.63 25.97 -0.43
CA ASP A 520 19.04 26.47 0.83
C ASP A 520 20.03 26.48 2.02
N PRO A 521 19.79 27.36 3.01
CA PRO A 521 20.66 27.56 4.18
C PRO A 521 20.51 26.44 5.23
N LEU A 522 20.43 25.18 4.81
CA LEU A 522 20.35 24.01 5.69
C LEU A 522 21.69 23.27 5.70
N SER A 523 22.37 23.26 6.84
CA SER A 523 23.61 22.51 7.03
C SER A 523 23.34 21.03 7.29
N MET A 524 24.37 20.21 7.04
CA MET A 524 24.34 18.79 7.38
C MET A 524 24.16 18.59 8.90
N LYS A 525 24.77 19.46 9.72
CA LYS A 525 24.60 19.41 11.19
C LYS A 525 23.14 19.56 11.58
N GLU A 526 22.45 20.55 11.04
CA GLU A 526 21.03 20.82 11.34
C GLU A 526 20.10 19.70 10.84
N PHE A 527 20.42 19.07 9.71
CA PHE A 527 19.74 17.85 9.28
C PHE A 527 19.83 16.75 10.35
N TYR A 528 21.02 16.50 10.91
CA TYR A 528 21.18 15.50 11.97
C TYR A 528 20.59 15.93 13.32
N GLN A 529 20.41 17.23 13.57
CA GLN A 529 19.66 17.72 14.72
C GLN A 529 18.16 17.44 14.59
N LEU A 530 17.59 17.56 13.38
CA LEU A 530 16.23 17.10 13.10
C LEU A 530 16.11 15.57 13.17
N PHE A 531 17.12 14.85 12.65
CA PHE A 531 17.20 13.39 12.71
C PHE A 531 17.16 12.85 14.14
N ALA A 532 17.83 13.53 15.08
CA ALA A 532 17.88 13.13 16.48
C ALA A 532 16.49 12.87 17.08
N TYR A 533 15.48 13.69 16.75
CA TYR A 533 14.09 13.50 17.20
C TYR A 533 13.50 12.15 16.78
N PHE A 534 13.80 11.70 15.56
CA PHE A 534 13.25 10.47 14.99
C PHE A 534 14.10 9.23 15.23
N ASN A 535 15.34 9.44 15.68
CA ASN A 535 16.28 8.39 16.05
C ASN A 535 16.03 7.84 17.47
N ASN A 536 15.35 8.60 18.34
CA ASN A 536 14.96 8.15 19.68
C ASN A 536 13.70 7.25 19.61
N THR A 537 13.83 6.04 19.09
CA THR A 537 12.70 5.14 18.82
C THR A 537 12.89 3.75 19.41
N THR A 538 11.80 3.07 19.79
CA THR A 538 11.80 1.65 20.16
C THR A 538 11.62 0.71 18.97
N GLN A 539 11.41 1.25 17.77
CA GLN A 539 11.28 0.43 16.56
C GLN A 539 12.60 -0.31 16.25
N PRO A 540 12.56 -1.63 16.00
CA PRO A 540 13.72 -2.38 15.54
C PRO A 540 14.10 -2.00 14.10
N GLY A 541 15.39 -2.15 13.76
CA GLY A 541 15.88 -1.91 12.38
C GLY A 541 15.33 -2.88 11.34
N MET A 542 14.80 -4.03 11.76
CA MET A 542 14.23 -5.07 10.91
C MET A 542 12.79 -5.33 11.32
N ASP A 543 11.89 -5.44 10.35
CA ASP A 543 10.46 -5.69 10.63
C ASP A 543 10.12 -7.16 10.91
N GLY A 544 11.06 -8.08 10.66
CA GLY A 544 10.88 -9.53 10.80
C GLY A 544 9.91 -10.15 9.79
N ASN A 545 9.50 -9.39 8.76
CA ASN A 545 8.35 -9.63 7.90
C ASN A 545 7.05 -9.89 8.67
N ALA A 546 6.96 -9.40 9.90
CA ALA A 546 5.84 -9.62 10.80
C ALA A 546 4.68 -8.68 10.44
N LYS A 547 3.46 -9.21 10.46
CA LYS A 547 2.22 -8.42 10.31
C LYS A 547 2.16 -7.26 11.32
N ASP A 548 2.48 -7.56 12.58
CA ASP A 548 2.41 -6.65 13.73
C ASP A 548 3.81 -6.29 14.25
N SER A 549 4.62 -5.66 13.39
CA SER A 549 6.00 -5.30 13.74
C SER A 549 6.05 -4.19 14.81
N ALA A 550 6.59 -4.52 15.98
CA ALA A 550 6.61 -3.63 17.15
C ALA A 550 7.30 -2.27 16.89
N PRO A 551 6.93 -1.20 17.62
CA PRO A 551 5.81 -1.13 18.58
C PRO A 551 4.43 -1.13 17.88
N VAL A 552 3.47 -1.82 18.49
CA VAL A 552 2.07 -1.90 18.04
C VAL A 552 1.14 -1.71 19.23
N ILE A 553 -0.09 -1.28 18.95
CA ILE A 553 -1.18 -1.30 19.95
C ILE A 553 -2.39 -2.03 19.39
N ARG A 554 -3.19 -2.63 20.26
CA ARG A 554 -4.52 -3.13 19.89
C ARG A 554 -5.47 -1.94 19.78
N VAL A 555 -6.24 -1.89 18.71
CA VAL A 555 -7.17 -0.80 18.40
C VAL A 555 -8.59 -1.33 18.50
N TYR A 556 -9.40 -0.71 19.36
CA TYR A 556 -10.84 -0.93 19.40
C TYR A 556 -11.51 0.20 18.62
N PRO A 557 -11.98 -0.04 17.37
CA PRO A 557 -12.42 1.03 16.47
C PRO A 557 -13.70 1.75 16.93
N ASN A 558 -14.46 1.12 17.83
CA ASN A 558 -15.73 1.60 18.34
C ASN A 558 -15.55 1.90 19.85
N GLY A 559 -15.91 3.11 20.29
CA GLY A 559 -15.76 3.50 21.71
C GLY A 559 -16.49 2.57 22.69
N GLU A 560 -17.59 1.94 22.26
CA GLU A 560 -18.33 0.94 23.05
C GLU A 560 -17.52 -0.34 23.31
N ALA A 561 -16.76 -0.82 22.32
CA ALA A 561 -15.91 -1.99 22.47
C ALA A 561 -14.78 -1.72 23.47
N LYS A 562 -14.15 -0.54 23.38
CA LYS A 562 -13.12 -0.11 24.35
C LYS A 562 -13.68 -0.01 25.77
N ALA A 563 -14.82 0.66 25.94
CA ALA A 563 -15.46 0.78 27.25
C ALA A 563 -15.88 -0.57 27.84
N THR A 564 -16.27 -1.53 26.98
CA THR A 564 -16.60 -2.89 27.41
C THR A 564 -15.35 -3.65 27.85
N VAL A 565 -14.25 -3.54 27.11
CA VAL A 565 -12.95 -4.10 27.48
C VAL A 565 -12.47 -3.54 28.81
N GLU A 566 -12.49 -2.22 29.00
CA GLU A 566 -12.08 -1.58 30.26
C GLU A 566 -12.96 -2.04 31.43
N LYS A 567 -14.27 -2.18 31.22
CA LYS A 567 -15.20 -2.74 32.23
C LYS A 567 -14.90 -4.20 32.55
N LEU A 568 -14.62 -5.03 31.56
CA LEU A 568 -14.28 -6.44 31.77
C LEU A 568 -12.96 -6.57 32.51
N GLN A 569 -11.93 -5.81 32.13
CA GLN A 569 -10.63 -5.79 32.81
C GLN A 569 -10.78 -5.33 34.28
N ALA A 570 -11.54 -4.26 34.53
CA ALA A 570 -11.84 -3.81 35.89
C ALA A 570 -12.58 -4.88 36.70
N ARG A 571 -13.62 -5.49 36.10
CA ARG A 571 -14.39 -6.58 36.73
C ARG A 571 -13.53 -7.80 37.04
N ILE A 572 -12.64 -8.20 36.14
CA ILE A 572 -11.68 -9.29 36.37
C ILE A 572 -10.75 -8.92 37.54
N GLY A 573 -10.23 -7.69 37.56
CA GLY A 573 -9.38 -7.19 38.64
C GLY A 573 -10.06 -7.12 40.01
N ASP A 574 -11.35 -6.79 40.05
CA ASP A 574 -12.15 -6.76 41.29
C ASP A 574 -12.51 -8.17 41.76
N LEU A 575 -12.91 -9.05 40.84
CA LEU A 575 -13.13 -10.47 41.12
C LEU A 575 -11.85 -11.12 41.67
N ASP A 576 -10.67 -10.75 41.17
CA ASP A 576 -9.39 -11.31 41.63
C ASP A 576 -8.97 -10.77 43.00
N ARG A 577 -8.96 -9.44 43.17
CA ARG A 577 -8.42 -8.79 44.39
C ARG A 577 -9.35 -8.87 45.60
N MET A 578 -10.66 -8.76 45.38
CA MET A 578 -11.64 -8.69 46.46
C MET A 578 -12.34 -10.04 46.64
N ASP A 579 -13.07 -10.48 45.62
CA ASP A 579 -14.00 -11.60 45.78
C ASP A 579 -13.26 -12.95 45.87
N LEU A 580 -12.28 -13.21 45.01
CA LEU A 580 -11.58 -14.49 45.00
C LEU A 580 -10.66 -14.61 46.21
N LYS A 581 -10.03 -13.50 46.63
CA LYS A 581 -9.25 -13.43 47.87
C LYS A 581 -10.13 -13.65 49.11
N ALA A 582 -11.30 -13.01 49.18
CA ALA A 582 -12.25 -13.18 50.27
C ALA A 582 -12.82 -14.60 50.30
N ALA A 583 -13.20 -15.15 49.14
CA ALA A 583 -13.68 -16.52 49.03
C ALA A 583 -12.59 -17.54 49.40
N THR A 584 -11.34 -17.31 49.00
CA THR A 584 -10.20 -18.13 49.43
C THR A 584 -10.03 -18.12 50.94
N ALA A 585 -10.13 -16.94 51.58
CA ALA A 585 -10.04 -16.82 53.03
C ALA A 585 -11.22 -17.49 53.75
N ALA A 586 -12.43 -17.37 53.21
CA ALA A 586 -13.64 -18.00 53.75
C ALA A 586 -13.62 -19.54 53.61
N ALA A 587 -13.02 -20.04 52.53
CA ALA A 587 -12.88 -21.47 52.25
C ALA A 587 -11.73 -22.14 53.03
N GLU A 588 -10.81 -21.35 53.62
CA GLU A 588 -9.63 -21.85 54.35
C GLU A 588 -9.99 -22.79 55.52
N PRO A 589 -10.95 -22.47 56.43
CA PRO A 589 -11.30 -23.38 57.52
C PRO A 589 -11.85 -24.72 57.02
N GLY A 590 -12.63 -24.70 55.92
CA GLY A 590 -13.16 -25.90 55.28
C GLY A 590 -12.05 -26.78 54.69
N PHE A 591 -11.06 -26.16 54.04
CA PHE A 591 -9.87 -26.86 53.55
C PHE A 591 -9.05 -27.47 54.70
N GLN A 592 -8.83 -26.74 55.79
CA GLN A 592 -8.12 -27.25 56.96
C GLN A 592 -8.88 -28.39 57.66
N ALA A 593 -10.21 -28.35 57.67
CA ALA A 593 -11.03 -29.45 58.17
C ALA A 593 -10.91 -30.69 57.26
N TRP A 594 -10.98 -30.49 55.94
CA TRP A 594 -10.78 -31.55 54.96
C TRP A 594 -9.39 -32.20 55.05
N LEU A 595 -8.33 -31.42 55.25
CA LEU A 595 -6.97 -31.96 55.45
C LEU A 595 -6.87 -32.92 56.66
N LYS A 596 -7.71 -32.75 57.68
CA LYS A 596 -7.74 -33.61 58.88
C LYS A 596 -8.62 -34.85 58.72
N ASP A 597 -9.44 -34.93 57.67
CA ASP A 597 -10.32 -36.07 57.43
C ASP A 597 -9.51 -37.29 56.94
N PRO A 598 -9.56 -38.45 57.63
CA PRO A 598 -8.91 -39.68 57.17
C PRO A 598 -9.44 -40.21 55.82
N LYS A 599 -10.64 -39.77 55.38
CA LYS A 599 -11.24 -40.11 54.08
C LYS A 599 -11.02 -39.04 52.99
N ARG A 600 -10.21 -38.00 53.26
CA ARG A 600 -9.99 -36.86 52.35
C ARG A 600 -9.55 -37.26 50.93
N ALA A 601 -8.76 -38.32 50.81
CA ALA A 601 -8.27 -38.82 49.54
C ALA A 601 -9.37 -39.48 48.69
N ASP A 602 -10.33 -40.15 49.33
CA ASP A 602 -11.49 -40.73 48.65
C ASP A 602 -12.48 -39.64 48.21
N ALA A 603 -12.58 -38.52 48.96
CA ALA A 603 -13.38 -37.38 48.56
C ALA A 603 -12.89 -36.76 47.24
N LEU A 604 -11.58 -36.54 47.09
CA LEU A 604 -10.99 -36.04 45.83
C LEU A 604 -11.17 -37.01 44.65
N ALA A 605 -11.17 -38.32 44.90
CA ALA A 605 -11.37 -39.32 43.85
C ALA A 605 -12.78 -39.25 43.22
N GLY A 606 -13.77 -38.76 43.97
CA GLY A 606 -15.14 -38.53 43.51
C GLY A 606 -15.39 -37.14 42.90
N LEU A 607 -14.35 -36.31 42.77
CA LEU A 607 -14.51 -34.93 42.31
C LEU A 607 -14.95 -34.85 40.85
N ARG A 608 -16.07 -34.15 40.61
CA ARG A 608 -16.56 -33.80 39.28
C ARG A 608 -16.32 -32.32 39.04
N LEU A 609 -15.64 -31.99 37.96
CA LEU A 609 -15.55 -30.60 37.52
C LEU A 609 -16.92 -30.12 37.05
N PRO A 610 -17.33 -28.89 37.42
CA PRO A 610 -18.58 -28.32 36.93
C PRO A 610 -18.51 -28.06 35.41
N GLY A 611 -19.66 -28.15 34.74
CA GLY A 611 -19.77 -27.85 33.31
C GLY A 611 -19.31 -28.96 32.37
N THR A 612 -19.24 -30.22 32.85
CA THR A 612 -19.01 -31.37 31.97
C THR A 612 -20.27 -31.64 31.15
N LEU A 613 -20.20 -31.43 29.84
CA LEU A 613 -21.27 -31.69 28.88
C LEU A 613 -21.45 -33.19 28.60
N LEU A 614 -20.35 -33.94 28.64
CA LEU A 614 -20.29 -35.36 28.36
C LEU A 614 -19.20 -35.98 29.23
N GLU A 615 -19.52 -37.07 29.91
CA GLU A 615 -18.56 -37.94 30.60
C GLU A 615 -18.88 -39.38 30.18
N GLU A 616 -18.02 -39.97 29.35
CA GLU A 616 -18.25 -41.30 28.81
C GLU A 616 -16.98 -42.16 28.80
N ILE A 617 -17.09 -43.36 29.37
CA ILE A 617 -16.06 -44.38 29.29
C ILE A 617 -16.24 -45.10 27.95
N ALA A 618 -15.85 -44.43 26.86
CA ALA A 618 -15.85 -45.05 25.54
C ALA A 618 -14.69 -46.06 25.44
N VAL A 619 -14.92 -47.23 24.86
CA VAL A 619 -13.87 -48.07 24.29
C VAL A 619 -14.33 -48.41 22.89
N ALA A 620 -13.67 -47.89 21.87
CA ALA A 620 -13.88 -48.35 20.50
C ALA A 620 -13.22 -49.74 20.37
N GLU A 621 -13.97 -50.81 20.65
CA GLU A 621 -13.54 -52.20 20.48
C GLU A 621 -14.35 -52.84 19.34
N GLY A 622 -13.67 -53.48 18.38
CA GLY A 622 -14.34 -54.26 17.33
C GLY A 622 -14.50 -53.61 15.95
N GLY A 623 -13.72 -52.56 15.62
CA GLY A 623 -13.64 -52.09 14.22
C GLY A 623 -14.69 -51.06 13.78
N THR A 624 -15.48 -50.48 14.69
CA THR A 624 -16.40 -49.35 14.41
C THR A 624 -16.17 -48.14 15.31
N ALA A 625 -16.23 -46.92 14.74
CA ALA A 625 -16.15 -45.67 15.51
C ALA A 625 -17.43 -45.47 16.34
N LEU A 626 -17.29 -44.98 17.57
CA LEU A 626 -18.43 -44.74 18.45
C LEU A 626 -19.08 -43.40 18.13
N ASN A 627 -20.39 -43.39 17.84
CA ASN A 627 -21.17 -42.18 17.56
C ASN A 627 -21.88 -41.69 18.82
N LEU A 628 -21.51 -40.50 19.28
CA LEU A 628 -22.02 -39.87 20.50
C LEU A 628 -23.07 -38.78 20.25
N GLY A 629 -23.58 -38.68 19.02
CA GLY A 629 -24.63 -37.74 18.64
C GLY A 629 -24.18 -36.28 18.65
N ALA A 630 -25.12 -35.36 18.91
CA ALA A 630 -24.95 -33.92 18.67
C ALA A 630 -24.09 -33.16 19.70
N VAL A 631 -23.53 -33.81 20.72
CA VAL A 631 -22.68 -33.16 21.74
C VAL A 631 -21.39 -32.57 21.16
N GLY A 632 -20.82 -31.57 21.84
CA GLY A 632 -19.57 -30.93 21.41
C GLY A 632 -19.71 -29.98 20.20
N GLU A 633 -20.88 -29.39 20.00
CA GLU A 633 -21.14 -28.37 18.97
C GLU A 633 -20.51 -27.02 19.35
N PHE A 634 -19.17 -27.01 19.31
CA PHE A 634 -18.36 -25.84 19.57
C PHE A 634 -18.24 -25.00 18.30
N GLY A 635 -18.13 -23.69 18.49
CA GLY A 635 -17.88 -22.72 17.42
C GLY A 635 -16.69 -21.84 17.77
N ARG A 636 -16.30 -21.00 16.81
CA ARG A 636 -15.12 -20.14 16.88
C ARG A 636 -15.08 -19.27 18.13
N ASP A 637 -16.18 -18.65 18.52
CA ASP A 637 -16.24 -17.67 19.61
C ASP A 637 -16.62 -18.27 20.97
N ARG A 638 -16.61 -19.61 21.09
CA ARG A 638 -16.94 -20.32 22.33
C ARG A 638 -15.73 -21.09 22.86
N PRO A 639 -15.31 -20.85 24.10
CA PRO A 639 -14.28 -21.65 24.71
C PRO A 639 -14.79 -23.08 24.92
N PHE A 640 -13.89 -24.04 24.83
CA PHE A 640 -14.22 -25.43 25.15
C PHE A 640 -13.00 -26.19 25.62
N SER A 641 -13.22 -27.34 26.26
CA SER A 641 -12.13 -28.27 26.57
C SER A 641 -12.55 -29.70 26.29
N VAL A 642 -11.57 -30.50 25.85
CA VAL A 642 -11.73 -31.92 25.54
C VAL A 642 -10.65 -32.68 26.28
N ALA A 643 -11.02 -33.64 27.12
CA ALA A 643 -10.08 -34.51 27.82
C ALA A 643 -10.38 -35.98 27.51
N PHE A 644 -9.34 -36.79 27.32
CA PHE A 644 -9.47 -38.23 27.02
C PHE A 644 -8.15 -38.95 27.27
N SER A 645 -8.23 -40.25 27.54
CA SER A 645 -7.08 -41.16 27.56
C SER A 645 -6.85 -41.80 26.20
N PHE A 646 -5.60 -41.90 25.77
CA PHE A 646 -5.21 -42.39 24.44
C PHE A 646 -4.09 -43.42 24.54
N GLU A 647 -4.22 -44.52 23.79
CA GLU A 647 -3.16 -45.49 23.55
C GLU A 647 -2.74 -45.44 22.06
N PRO A 648 -1.45 -45.14 21.76
CA PRO A 648 -0.93 -45.13 20.40
C PRO A 648 -1.12 -46.47 19.69
N PRO A 649 -1.53 -46.45 18.42
CA PRO A 649 -1.68 -47.68 17.64
C PRO A 649 -0.33 -48.34 17.32
N GLU A 650 -0.29 -49.67 17.31
CA GLU A 650 0.92 -50.45 17.05
C GLU A 650 1.31 -50.52 15.56
N SER A 651 0.37 -50.31 14.63
CA SER A 651 0.52 -50.71 13.22
C SER A 651 0.24 -49.61 12.18
N TYR A 652 -0.08 -48.38 12.57
CA TYR A 652 -0.35 -47.29 11.63
C TYR A 652 0.12 -45.92 12.13
N ASP A 653 0.65 -45.13 11.19
CA ASP A 653 1.27 -43.83 11.47
C ASP A 653 0.26 -42.68 11.62
N ARG A 654 -1.04 -42.93 11.41
CA ARG A 654 -2.10 -41.92 11.51
C ARG A 654 -3.43 -42.49 12.01
N ALA A 655 -4.06 -41.81 12.96
CA ALA A 655 -5.35 -42.19 13.54
C ALA A 655 -6.20 -40.95 13.88
N ILE A 656 -7.50 -40.97 13.60
CA ILE A 656 -8.41 -39.91 14.07
C ILE A 656 -8.97 -40.34 15.42
N LEU A 657 -8.70 -39.54 16.45
CA LEU A 657 -9.04 -39.87 17.84
C LEU A 657 -10.46 -39.42 18.18
N LEU A 658 -10.78 -38.18 17.82
CA LEU A 658 -12.07 -37.55 18.01
C LEU A 658 -12.36 -36.71 16.77
N ALA A 659 -13.57 -36.80 16.21
CA ALA A 659 -13.98 -35.99 15.08
C ALA A 659 -15.46 -35.62 15.17
N LYS A 660 -15.73 -34.32 15.12
CA LYS A 660 -17.06 -33.78 14.86
C LYS A 660 -16.94 -32.90 13.63
N THR A 661 -16.96 -33.53 12.46
CA THR A 661 -16.72 -32.89 11.16
C THR A 661 -17.82 -33.27 10.19
N ASP A 662 -18.22 -32.34 9.34
CA ASP A 662 -19.20 -32.54 8.28
C ASP A 662 -18.54 -32.58 6.90
N PRO A 663 -18.36 -33.77 6.30
CA PRO A 663 -17.74 -33.90 4.98
C PRO A 663 -18.54 -33.20 3.87
N SER A 664 -19.86 -33.01 4.03
CA SER A 664 -20.70 -32.34 3.03
C SER A 664 -20.47 -30.83 2.95
N HIS A 665 -19.82 -30.26 3.96
CA HIS A 665 -19.46 -28.85 4.05
C HIS A 665 -17.95 -28.67 4.20
N GLY A 666 -17.16 -29.39 3.39
CA GLY A 666 -15.71 -29.24 3.36
C GLY A 666 -15.01 -29.67 4.66
N ASP A 667 -15.49 -30.74 5.31
CA ASP A 667 -14.98 -31.23 6.60
C ASP A 667 -15.16 -30.24 7.77
N ARG A 668 -16.06 -29.25 7.66
CA ARG A 668 -16.31 -28.24 8.69
C ARG A 668 -16.55 -28.87 10.06
N GLY A 669 -15.84 -28.40 11.08
CA GLY A 669 -15.90 -29.00 12.41
C GLY A 669 -14.59 -28.92 13.18
N TRP A 670 -14.42 -29.80 14.15
CA TRP A 670 -13.15 -29.98 14.84
C TRP A 670 -12.77 -31.45 14.93
N ARG A 671 -11.47 -31.73 14.90
CA ARG A 671 -10.94 -33.08 15.09
C ARG A 671 -9.59 -33.09 15.79
N ILE A 672 -9.29 -34.21 16.44
CA ILE A 672 -8.01 -34.47 17.08
C ILE A 672 -7.43 -35.71 16.41
N VAL A 673 -6.22 -35.57 15.89
CA VAL A 673 -5.56 -36.57 15.05
C VAL A 673 -4.22 -36.93 15.70
N TYR A 674 -3.91 -38.22 15.71
CA TYR A 674 -2.57 -38.73 15.93
C TYR A 674 -1.93 -38.96 14.57
N GLU A 675 -0.75 -38.41 14.31
CA GLU A 675 -0.02 -38.63 13.06
C GLU A 675 1.49 -38.49 13.25
N ASN A 676 2.29 -39.42 12.74
CA ASN A 676 3.76 -39.39 12.80
C ASN A 676 4.32 -39.16 14.23
N GLU A 677 3.83 -39.91 15.21
CA GLU A 677 4.15 -39.77 16.65
C GLU A 677 3.78 -38.40 17.26
N ALA A 678 3.04 -37.56 16.52
CA ALA A 678 2.52 -36.28 16.94
C ALA A 678 1.02 -36.35 17.18
N MET A 679 0.50 -35.38 17.93
CA MET A 679 -0.93 -35.15 18.04
C MET A 679 -1.24 -33.74 17.58
N THR A 680 -2.28 -33.60 16.76
CA THR A 680 -2.69 -32.36 16.11
C THR A 680 -4.18 -32.13 16.37
N VAL A 681 -4.51 -30.89 16.74
CA VAL A 681 -5.89 -30.39 16.89
C VAL A 681 -6.19 -29.54 15.68
N HIS A 682 -7.30 -29.85 15.02
CA HIS A 682 -7.76 -29.15 13.84
C HIS A 682 -9.10 -28.49 14.16
N LEU A 683 -9.19 -27.18 14.00
CA LEU A 683 -10.46 -26.44 13.94
C LEU A 683 -10.66 -26.04 12.48
N ILE A 684 -11.76 -26.46 11.85
CA ILE A 684 -11.92 -26.50 10.39
C ILE A 684 -13.17 -25.69 10.00
N GLU A 685 -12.98 -24.57 9.31
CA GLU A 685 -14.06 -23.91 8.57
C GLU A 685 -14.28 -24.64 7.23
N GLU A 686 -13.18 -24.92 6.53
CA GLU A 686 -13.10 -25.63 5.26
C GLU A 686 -11.71 -26.26 5.08
N TRP A 687 -11.63 -27.58 4.93
CA TRP A 687 -10.36 -28.31 4.82
C TRP A 687 -9.84 -28.37 3.37
N PRO A 688 -8.51 -28.26 3.14
CA PRO A 688 -7.43 -28.00 4.10
C PRO A 688 -7.10 -26.51 4.30
N ASN A 689 -7.69 -25.63 3.49
CA ASN A 689 -7.21 -24.26 3.29
C ASN A 689 -7.67 -23.25 4.35
N LYS A 690 -8.73 -23.55 5.12
CA LYS A 690 -9.26 -22.69 6.19
C LYS A 690 -9.40 -23.47 7.49
N ALA A 691 -8.26 -23.79 8.10
CA ALA A 691 -8.23 -24.52 9.35
C ALA A 691 -7.05 -24.10 10.24
N LEU A 692 -7.30 -23.99 11.54
CA LEU A 692 -6.24 -23.91 12.54
C LEU A 692 -5.73 -25.31 12.84
N ARG A 693 -4.41 -25.48 12.81
CA ARG A 693 -3.75 -26.75 13.15
C ARG A 693 -2.68 -26.50 14.20
N VAL A 694 -2.90 -27.03 15.40
CA VAL A 694 -1.96 -26.91 16.52
C VAL A 694 -1.53 -28.29 16.97
N GLY A 695 -0.22 -28.53 17.04
CA GLY A 695 0.30 -29.87 17.32
C GLY A 695 1.53 -29.98 18.21
N LEU A 696 1.70 -31.18 18.77
CA LEU A 696 2.85 -31.60 19.59
C LEU A 696 3.79 -32.47 18.78
N THR A 697 5.04 -32.06 18.62
CA THR A 697 6.02 -32.83 17.83
C THR A 697 6.59 -34.02 18.62
N ARG A 698 6.35 -35.25 18.13
CA ARG A 698 7.04 -36.50 18.56
C ARG A 698 6.96 -36.83 20.06
N VAL A 699 5.84 -36.51 20.71
CA VAL A 699 5.66 -36.75 22.16
C VAL A 699 5.36 -38.21 22.52
N PHE A 700 5.00 -39.05 21.54
CA PHE A 700 4.65 -40.48 21.75
C PHE A 700 5.75 -41.46 21.30
N ARG A 701 6.99 -40.99 21.16
CA ARG A 701 8.13 -41.81 20.73
C ARG A 701 8.33 -43.00 21.67
N GLY A 702 8.13 -44.22 21.15
CA GLY A 702 8.17 -45.47 21.93
C GLY A 702 6.82 -46.03 22.38
N GLY A 703 5.70 -45.55 21.82
CA GLY A 703 4.39 -46.22 21.91
C GLY A 703 3.66 -46.12 23.25
N ARG A 704 4.10 -45.25 24.18
CA ARG A 704 3.44 -45.08 25.47
C ARG A 704 2.35 -44.02 25.38
N GLY A 705 1.10 -44.43 25.61
CA GLY A 705 -0.06 -43.54 25.68
C GLY A 705 -0.10 -42.65 26.92
N GLY A 706 -1.18 -41.88 27.04
CA GLY A 706 -1.37 -40.94 28.14
C GLY A 706 -2.74 -40.27 28.11
N HIS A 707 -3.00 -39.47 29.14
CA HIS A 707 -4.20 -38.63 29.20
C HIS A 707 -3.91 -37.27 28.55
N ILE A 708 -4.80 -36.89 27.66
CA ILE A 708 -4.76 -35.69 26.84
C ILE A 708 -5.80 -34.72 27.32
N THR A 709 -5.44 -33.44 27.32
CA THR A 709 -6.44 -32.38 27.40
C THR A 709 -6.13 -31.29 26.38
N VAL A 710 -7.17 -30.87 25.67
CA VAL A 710 -7.16 -29.74 24.75
C VAL A 710 -8.05 -28.68 25.36
N THR A 711 -7.56 -27.45 25.46
CA THR A 711 -8.37 -26.30 25.87
C THR A 711 -8.32 -25.25 24.79
N TYR A 712 -9.46 -24.65 24.48
CA TYR A 712 -9.60 -23.55 23.54
C TYR A 712 -10.34 -22.40 24.24
N ASP A 713 -9.90 -21.16 24.01
CA ASP A 713 -10.43 -19.99 24.73
C ASP A 713 -11.41 -19.13 23.93
N GLY A 714 -11.77 -19.55 22.72
CA GLY A 714 -12.70 -18.81 21.86
C GLY A 714 -12.04 -17.70 21.03
N SER A 715 -10.71 -17.56 21.08
CA SER A 715 -10.01 -16.48 20.36
C SER A 715 -10.11 -16.60 18.83
N GLY A 716 -10.26 -17.81 18.31
CA GLY A 716 -10.09 -18.07 16.87
C GLY A 716 -8.64 -18.06 16.44
N THR A 717 -7.68 -18.16 17.38
CA THR A 717 -6.24 -18.15 17.09
C THR A 717 -5.57 -19.47 17.49
N SER A 718 -4.43 -19.76 16.88
CA SER A 718 -3.58 -20.91 17.24
C SER A 718 -3.10 -20.85 18.69
N GLU A 719 -2.77 -19.65 19.19
CA GLU A 719 -2.38 -19.42 20.59
C GLU A 719 -3.50 -19.71 21.59
N GLY A 720 -4.75 -19.58 21.16
CA GLY A 720 -5.93 -19.89 21.97
C GLY A 720 -6.06 -21.39 22.29
N ILE A 721 -5.35 -22.26 21.56
CA ILE A 721 -5.34 -23.71 21.75
C ILE A 721 -4.15 -24.11 22.63
N ALA A 722 -4.44 -24.68 23.81
CA ALA A 722 -3.42 -25.30 24.65
C ALA A 722 -3.59 -26.82 24.71
N LEU A 723 -2.45 -27.51 24.67
CA LEU A 723 -2.34 -28.96 24.68
C LEU A 723 -1.63 -29.44 25.95
N TYR A 724 -2.24 -30.41 26.61
CA TYR A 724 -1.74 -31.00 27.84
C TYR A 724 -1.57 -32.50 27.63
N LEU A 725 -0.42 -33.01 28.08
CA LEU A 725 -0.12 -34.43 28.13
C LEU A 725 0.20 -34.79 29.58
N ASN A 726 -0.56 -35.74 30.12
CA ASN A 726 -0.41 -36.17 31.51
C ASN A 726 -0.47 -34.99 32.50
N GLY A 727 -1.42 -34.07 32.29
CA GLY A 727 -1.71 -32.90 33.14
C GLY A 727 -0.74 -31.74 32.93
N LYS A 728 0.40 -31.99 32.26
CA LYS A 728 1.42 -30.98 32.00
C LYS A 728 1.15 -30.29 30.67
N ARG A 729 1.08 -28.95 30.72
CA ARG A 729 1.03 -28.11 29.53
C ARG A 729 2.27 -28.36 28.68
N GLN A 730 2.06 -28.56 27.38
CA GLN A 730 3.12 -28.77 26.41
C GLN A 730 3.35 -27.49 25.60
N SER A 731 4.60 -27.20 25.25
CA SER A 731 4.90 -26.17 24.25
C SER A 731 4.45 -26.69 22.88
N SER A 732 3.43 -26.09 22.27
CA SER A 732 3.05 -26.34 20.89
C SER A 732 4.23 -25.96 19.97
N ARG A 733 4.45 -26.74 18.91
CA ARG A 733 5.57 -26.52 17.97
C ARG A 733 5.15 -26.51 16.50
N PHE A 734 3.94 -26.98 16.20
CA PHE A 734 3.37 -26.88 14.87
C PHE A 734 2.18 -25.94 14.94
N VAL A 735 2.33 -24.76 14.35
CA VAL A 735 1.24 -23.90 13.92
C VAL A 735 1.34 -23.86 12.40
N ASN A 736 0.22 -23.95 11.69
CA ASN A 736 0.25 -23.87 10.23
C ASN A 736 0.93 -22.55 9.84
N GLU A 737 2.02 -22.59 9.06
CA GLU A 737 2.82 -21.39 8.71
C GLU A 737 2.05 -20.32 7.92
N TRP A 738 0.80 -20.61 7.53
CA TRP A 738 -0.04 -19.79 6.66
C TRP A 738 -1.30 -19.23 7.35
N PHE A 739 -1.74 -19.75 8.51
CA PHE A 739 -2.98 -19.31 9.18
C PHE A 739 -2.87 -19.39 10.71
N ASP A 740 -2.61 -18.24 11.34
CA ASP A 740 -2.58 -18.08 12.81
C ASP A 740 -3.94 -17.71 13.42
N THR A 741 -4.87 -17.26 12.59
CA THR A 741 -6.22 -16.83 12.98
C THR A 741 -7.24 -17.40 12.00
N MET A 742 -8.40 -17.83 12.52
CA MET A 742 -9.54 -18.28 11.74
C MET A 742 -10.47 -17.11 11.45
N GLU A 743 -10.99 -17.02 10.22
CA GLU A 743 -11.91 -15.96 9.78
C GLU A 743 -13.38 -16.36 9.99
N GLY A 744 -13.79 -17.54 9.52
CA GLY A 744 -15.15 -18.07 9.67
C GLY A 744 -15.35 -18.95 10.90
N ASP A 745 -16.48 -19.67 10.95
CA ASP A 745 -16.83 -20.55 12.06
C ASP A 745 -16.64 -22.03 11.68
N PHE A 746 -16.25 -22.86 12.64
CA PHE A 746 -16.12 -24.31 12.50
C PHE A 746 -17.32 -25.08 13.09
N LYS A 747 -18.34 -24.37 13.58
CA LYS A 747 -19.55 -24.97 14.15
C LYS A 747 -20.25 -25.91 13.16
N THR A 748 -20.62 -27.10 13.63
CA THR A 748 -21.32 -28.12 12.84
C THR A 748 -22.30 -28.94 13.70
N SER A 749 -23.42 -29.33 13.10
CA SER A 749 -24.42 -30.22 13.72
C SER A 749 -24.10 -31.71 13.52
N ALA A 750 -23.01 -32.04 12.81
CA ALA A 750 -22.54 -33.41 12.62
C ALA A 750 -22.36 -34.16 13.96
N PRO A 751 -22.53 -35.49 14.00
CA PRO A 751 -22.30 -36.26 15.21
C PRO A 751 -20.83 -36.23 15.64
N LEU A 752 -20.57 -36.31 16.94
CA LEU A 752 -19.23 -36.57 17.46
C LEU A 752 -18.90 -38.06 17.33
N LEU A 753 -17.80 -38.36 16.66
CA LEU A 753 -17.26 -39.70 16.50
C LEU A 753 -15.98 -39.87 17.33
N VAL A 754 -15.87 -41.02 18.00
CA VAL A 754 -14.71 -41.40 18.81
C VAL A 754 -14.02 -42.62 18.22
N GLY A 755 -12.70 -42.54 18.07
CA GLY A 755 -11.87 -43.61 17.53
C GLY A 755 -11.93 -43.75 16.00
N GLY A 756 -12.46 -42.78 15.26
CA GLY A 756 -12.47 -42.80 13.79
C GLY A 756 -13.20 -41.59 13.18
N LYS A 757 -13.17 -41.49 11.84
CA LYS A 757 -13.85 -40.41 11.07
C LYS A 757 -15.22 -40.80 10.52
N ASP A 758 -15.47 -42.10 10.44
CA ASP A 758 -16.72 -42.70 10.01
C ASP A 758 -16.80 -44.10 10.64
N PRO A 759 -18.00 -44.69 10.77
CA PRO A 759 -18.20 -45.99 11.40
C PRO A 759 -17.43 -47.15 10.72
N GLU A 760 -16.98 -47.01 9.46
CA GLU A 760 -16.43 -48.09 8.64
C GLU A 760 -14.91 -47.95 8.34
N SER A 761 -14.27 -46.88 8.83
CA SER A 761 -12.93 -46.43 8.43
C SER A 761 -11.74 -47.35 8.75
N GLY A 762 -11.95 -48.49 9.43
CA GLY A 762 -10.97 -49.57 9.62
C GLY A 762 -9.70 -49.24 10.46
N GLN A 763 -9.41 -47.97 10.74
CA GLN A 763 -8.27 -47.51 11.57
C GLN A 763 -8.79 -46.89 12.87
N ILE A 764 -8.85 -47.71 13.93
CA ILE A 764 -9.51 -47.31 15.18
C ILE A 764 -8.53 -47.10 16.32
N ALA A 765 -8.43 -45.85 16.76
CA ALA A 765 -7.67 -45.49 17.93
C ALA A 765 -8.39 -45.91 19.22
N LYS A 766 -7.62 -46.46 20.17
CA LYS A 766 -8.10 -46.75 21.51
C LYS A 766 -8.15 -45.44 22.32
N VAL A 767 -9.34 -44.87 22.38
CA VAL A 767 -9.65 -43.66 23.16
C VAL A 767 -10.59 -44.05 24.30
N ARG A 768 -10.32 -43.55 25.52
CA ARG A 768 -11.11 -43.81 26.74
C ARG A 768 -11.37 -42.53 27.53
N ASP A 769 -12.38 -42.55 28.40
CA ASP A 769 -12.73 -41.46 29.33
C ASP A 769 -12.87 -40.10 28.63
N VAL A 770 -13.69 -40.04 27.58
CA VAL A 770 -13.91 -38.81 26.81
C VAL A 770 -14.78 -37.86 27.63
N ARG A 771 -14.27 -36.65 27.85
CA ARG A 771 -14.90 -35.58 28.61
C ARG A 771 -14.94 -34.30 27.79
N LEU A 772 -16.10 -33.67 27.72
CA LEU A 772 -16.30 -32.39 27.02
C LEU A 772 -16.76 -31.30 27.98
N PHE A 773 -16.26 -30.09 27.78
CA PHE A 773 -16.59 -28.90 28.56
C PHE A 773 -16.90 -27.74 27.62
N ASP A 774 -17.94 -26.96 27.89
CA ASP A 774 -18.30 -25.70 27.19
C ASP A 774 -17.53 -24.48 27.71
N ARG A 775 -16.35 -24.72 28.29
CA ARG A 775 -15.47 -23.70 28.86
C ARG A 775 -14.00 -24.10 28.74
N LYS A 776 -13.12 -23.12 28.85
CA LYS A 776 -11.68 -23.33 28.98
C LYS A 776 -11.39 -23.85 30.39
N LEU A 777 -10.73 -25.01 30.49
CA LEU A 777 -10.19 -25.49 31.77
C LEU A 777 -8.85 -24.81 32.05
N THR A 778 -8.58 -24.54 33.32
CA THR A 778 -7.26 -24.06 33.77
C THR A 778 -6.27 -25.20 33.95
N ASP A 779 -4.97 -24.88 34.00
CA ASP A 779 -3.89 -25.85 34.27
C ASP A 779 -4.20 -26.72 35.51
N VAL A 780 -4.81 -26.16 36.55
CA VAL A 780 -5.16 -26.87 37.78
C VAL A 780 -6.31 -27.83 37.56
N GLU A 781 -7.33 -27.42 36.82
CA GLU A 781 -8.45 -28.28 36.45
C GLU A 781 -8.03 -29.39 35.48
N VAL A 782 -7.11 -29.11 34.57
CA VAL A 782 -6.53 -30.13 33.69
C VAL A 782 -5.73 -31.15 34.51
N ASN A 783 -4.94 -30.70 35.50
CA ASN A 783 -4.25 -31.58 36.42
C ASN A 783 -5.23 -32.42 37.27
N LEU A 784 -6.37 -31.84 37.67
CA LEU A 784 -7.46 -32.55 38.36
C LEU A 784 -8.05 -33.70 37.54
N LEU A 785 -8.22 -33.50 36.22
CA LEU A 785 -8.73 -34.54 35.32
C LEU A 785 -7.72 -35.65 35.08
N ASN A 786 -6.46 -35.30 34.95
CA ASN A 786 -5.46 -36.18 34.37
C ASN A 786 -5.02 -37.34 35.27
N ASP A 787 -4.88 -37.11 36.57
CA ASP A 787 -4.35 -38.13 37.47
C ASP A 787 -5.01 -38.05 38.84
N ARG A 788 -6.27 -38.52 38.88
CA ARG A 788 -7.03 -38.70 40.11
C ARG A 788 -6.29 -39.57 41.13
N GLN A 789 -5.44 -40.50 40.68
CA GLN A 789 -4.68 -41.39 41.55
C GLN A 789 -3.45 -40.69 42.15
N ARG A 790 -2.77 -39.81 41.40
CA ARG A 790 -1.75 -38.89 41.93
C ARG A 790 -2.35 -37.94 42.94
N LEU A 791 -3.48 -37.31 42.64
CA LEU A 791 -4.14 -36.41 43.60
C LEU A 791 -4.64 -37.15 44.82
N LYS A 792 -5.15 -38.37 44.65
CA LYS A 792 -5.44 -39.28 45.76
C LYS A 792 -4.18 -39.54 46.60
N GLY A 793 -3.05 -39.87 45.97
CA GLY A 793 -1.77 -40.08 46.65
C GLY A 793 -1.22 -38.84 47.36
N LEU A 794 -1.32 -37.66 46.73
CA LEU A 794 -0.99 -36.37 47.32
C LEU A 794 -1.88 -36.08 48.52
N ALA A 795 -3.17 -36.40 48.44
CA ALA A 795 -4.11 -36.19 49.54
C ALA A 795 -3.97 -37.23 50.66
N GLU A 796 -3.54 -38.46 50.38
CA GLU A 796 -3.25 -39.49 51.39
C GLU A 796 -2.09 -39.04 52.29
N LYS A 797 -1.01 -38.50 51.69
CA LYS A 797 0.17 -38.00 52.38
C LYS A 797 0.63 -36.63 51.84
N PRO A 798 -0.06 -35.53 52.18
CA PRO A 798 0.26 -34.22 51.65
C PRO A 798 1.61 -33.72 52.18
N ALA A 799 2.53 -33.39 51.27
CA ALA A 799 3.72 -32.63 51.61
C ALA A 799 3.44 -31.12 51.50
N GLU A 800 4.24 -30.30 52.18
CA GLU A 800 4.06 -28.84 52.21
C GLU A 800 4.01 -28.21 50.82
N LYS A 801 4.87 -28.67 49.91
CA LYS A 801 4.91 -28.25 48.50
C LYS A 801 3.63 -28.55 47.70
N ASP A 802 2.82 -29.51 48.15
CA ASP A 802 1.63 -29.99 47.45
C ASP A 802 0.35 -29.31 47.97
N LEU A 803 0.43 -28.60 49.11
CA LEU A 803 -0.73 -27.98 49.77
C LEU A 803 -1.40 -26.90 48.92
N ALA A 804 -0.63 -26.13 48.14
CA ALA A 804 -1.19 -25.09 47.28
C ALA A 804 -2.07 -25.69 46.17
N GLU A 805 -1.59 -26.75 45.52
CA GLU A 805 -2.33 -27.46 44.48
C GLU A 805 -3.58 -28.15 45.06
N LEU A 806 -3.45 -28.85 46.19
CA LEU A 806 -4.56 -29.50 46.87
C LEU A 806 -5.61 -28.51 47.36
N LYS A 807 -5.19 -27.33 47.83
CA LYS A 807 -6.07 -26.24 48.26
C LYS A 807 -6.90 -25.73 47.11
N GLN A 808 -6.24 -25.39 46.00
CA GLN A 808 -6.94 -24.88 44.82
C GLN A 808 -7.88 -25.94 44.22
N ALA A 809 -7.42 -27.19 44.18
CA ALA A 809 -8.22 -28.33 43.74
C ALA A 809 -9.47 -28.55 44.61
N TRP A 810 -9.31 -28.51 45.93
CA TRP A 810 -10.41 -28.66 46.87
C TRP A 810 -11.40 -27.50 46.76
N MET A 811 -10.91 -26.25 46.67
CA MET A 811 -11.77 -25.06 46.58
C MET A 811 -12.58 -25.04 45.29
N LEU A 812 -11.98 -25.35 44.14
CA LEU A 812 -12.70 -25.48 42.86
C LEU A 812 -13.74 -26.60 42.89
N GLY A 813 -13.44 -27.66 43.66
CA GLY A 813 -14.22 -28.87 43.67
C GLY A 813 -15.38 -28.91 44.65
N PHE A 814 -15.16 -28.41 45.87
CA PHE A 814 -16.04 -28.60 47.01
C PHE A 814 -16.54 -27.29 47.64
N ASP A 815 -15.87 -26.16 47.41
CA ASP A 815 -16.29 -24.87 47.98
C ASP A 815 -17.13 -24.07 46.98
N GLU A 816 -18.44 -23.97 47.24
CA GLU A 816 -19.37 -23.28 46.34
C GLU A 816 -19.09 -21.77 46.24
N GLY A 817 -18.64 -21.14 47.33
CA GLY A 817 -18.34 -19.71 47.38
C GLY A 817 -17.17 -19.34 46.48
N TYR A 818 -16.04 -20.04 46.64
CA TYR A 818 -14.86 -19.90 45.78
C TYR A 818 -15.19 -20.25 44.33
N ARG A 819 -15.84 -21.39 44.09
CA ARG A 819 -16.20 -21.85 42.74
C ARG A 819 -17.09 -20.85 41.99
N SER A 820 -18.06 -20.24 42.67
CA SER A 820 -18.95 -19.24 42.06
C SER A 820 -18.20 -17.99 41.59
N VAL A 821 -17.32 -17.44 42.44
CA VAL A 821 -16.51 -16.27 42.09
C VAL A 821 -15.53 -16.61 40.96
N TRP A 822 -14.91 -17.78 41.03
CA TRP A 822 -13.99 -18.25 40.01
C TRP A 822 -14.68 -18.37 38.63
N LEU A 823 -15.89 -18.94 38.56
CA LEU A 823 -16.63 -19.08 37.31
C LEU A 823 -17.00 -17.72 36.70
N LYS A 824 -17.35 -16.74 37.53
CA LYS A 824 -17.59 -15.36 37.08
C LYS A 824 -16.35 -14.72 36.47
N LYS A 825 -15.17 -14.96 37.08
CA LYS A 825 -13.89 -14.47 36.57
C LYS A 825 -13.56 -15.11 35.23
N SER A 826 -13.60 -16.44 35.15
CA SER A 826 -13.33 -17.19 33.93
C SER A 826 -14.26 -16.78 32.78
N SER A 827 -15.55 -16.56 33.06
CA SER A 827 -16.51 -16.06 32.06
C SER A 827 -16.15 -14.65 31.55
N ALA A 828 -15.73 -13.74 32.43
CA ALA A 828 -15.34 -12.39 32.05
C ALA A 828 -14.02 -12.40 31.24
N GLU A 829 -13.08 -13.27 31.58
CA GLU A 829 -11.84 -13.48 30.81
C GLU A 829 -12.13 -14.04 29.41
N THR A 830 -13.07 -14.98 29.28
CA THR A 830 -13.53 -15.44 27.96
C THR A 830 -14.13 -14.31 27.14
N GLU A 831 -15.04 -13.52 27.73
CA GLU A 831 -15.68 -12.41 27.02
C GLU A 831 -14.63 -11.37 26.56
N LEU A 832 -13.64 -11.09 27.41
CA LEU A 832 -12.52 -10.23 27.07
C LEU A 832 -11.70 -10.81 25.90
N ASN A 833 -11.31 -12.09 25.95
CA ASN A 833 -10.51 -12.72 24.90
C ASN A 833 -11.22 -12.72 23.54
N VAL A 834 -12.54 -12.94 23.51
CA VAL A 834 -13.35 -12.91 22.28
C VAL A 834 -13.43 -11.48 21.71
N LEU A 835 -13.51 -10.46 22.56
CA LEU A 835 -13.49 -9.07 22.11
C LEU A 835 -12.11 -8.67 21.59
N GLU A 836 -11.06 -9.06 22.32
CA GLU A 836 -9.69 -8.76 21.94
C GLU A 836 -9.30 -9.45 20.62
N SER A 837 -9.69 -10.72 20.41
CA SER A 837 -9.34 -11.44 19.18
C SER A 837 -9.95 -10.87 17.90
N LYS A 838 -11.00 -10.05 18.03
CA LYS A 838 -11.64 -9.33 16.92
C LYS A 838 -11.06 -7.92 16.72
N ALA A 839 -10.26 -7.42 17.65
CA ALA A 839 -9.70 -6.08 17.59
C ALA A 839 -8.36 -6.11 16.83
N PRO A 840 -8.21 -5.29 15.77
CA PRO A 840 -6.98 -5.21 15.00
C PRO A 840 -5.84 -4.62 15.84
N PHE A 841 -4.61 -4.88 15.42
CA PHE A 841 -3.45 -4.12 15.88
C PHE A 841 -3.16 -2.96 14.93
N THR A 842 -2.33 -2.02 15.36
CA THR A 842 -1.73 -1.07 14.42
C THR A 842 -0.33 -0.65 14.82
N LEU A 843 0.49 -0.34 13.81
CA LEU A 843 1.84 0.18 13.99
C LEU A 843 1.80 1.61 14.50
N VAL A 844 2.53 1.88 15.58
CA VAL A 844 2.59 3.20 16.21
C VAL A 844 4.04 3.62 16.40
N MET A 845 4.29 4.89 16.70
CA MET A 845 5.59 5.34 17.17
C MET A 845 5.65 5.25 18.69
N GLN A 846 6.82 4.94 19.22
CA GLN A 846 7.08 5.02 20.64
C GLN A 846 8.52 5.51 20.83
N GLU A 847 8.66 6.58 21.60
CA GLU A 847 9.96 7.12 21.98
C GLU A 847 10.54 6.38 23.19
N GLN A 848 11.87 6.29 23.26
CA GLN A 848 12.55 5.71 24.42
C GLN A 848 12.44 6.66 25.62
N ALA A 849 11.80 6.21 26.70
CA ALA A 849 11.55 7.04 27.89
C ALA A 849 12.82 7.41 28.67
N ASP A 850 13.82 6.53 28.66
CA ASP A 850 15.04 6.66 29.47
C ASP A 850 16.23 7.27 28.71
N SER A 851 15.99 7.89 27.55
CA SER A 851 17.02 8.47 26.69
C SER A 851 16.62 9.82 26.12
N GLN A 852 17.61 10.72 25.98
CA GLN A 852 17.44 11.99 25.27
C GLN A 852 17.66 11.79 23.76
N PRO A 853 16.89 12.48 22.89
CA PRO A 853 17.12 12.44 21.45
C PRO A 853 18.51 12.91 21.04
N LYS A 854 19.22 12.03 20.32
CA LYS A 854 20.58 12.29 19.83
C LYS A 854 20.87 11.54 18.53
N ALA A 855 21.85 12.04 17.79
CA ALA A 855 22.32 11.50 16.53
C ALA A 855 23.82 11.73 16.36
N HIS A 856 24.43 11.08 15.37
CA HIS A 856 25.76 11.45 14.89
C HIS A 856 25.63 12.02 13.49
N VAL A 857 26.39 13.08 13.20
CA VAL A 857 26.61 13.50 11.83
C VAL A 857 27.35 12.37 11.10
N LEU A 858 26.86 11.92 9.95
CA LEU A 858 27.47 10.80 9.22
C LEU A 858 28.30 11.31 8.05
N GLU A 859 29.49 10.74 7.85
CA GLU A 859 30.31 11.06 6.69
C GLU A 859 29.61 10.59 5.41
N ARG A 860 29.18 11.54 4.57
CA ARG A 860 28.41 11.27 3.33
C ARG A 860 27.14 10.43 3.56
N GLY A 861 26.57 10.51 4.76
CA GLY A 861 25.37 9.73 5.10
C GLY A 861 25.62 8.24 5.39
N GLU A 862 26.88 7.80 5.46
CA GLU A 862 27.24 6.39 5.70
C GLU A 862 27.07 6.01 7.18
N TYR A 863 26.21 5.02 7.46
CA TYR A 863 25.81 4.63 8.82
C TYR A 863 26.98 4.15 9.70
N ASP A 864 28.03 3.60 9.09
CA ASP A 864 29.22 3.06 9.76
C ASP A 864 30.34 4.09 9.92
N LYS A 865 30.12 5.35 9.50
CA LYS A 865 31.08 6.46 9.63
C LYS A 865 30.52 7.62 10.46
N PRO A 866 30.18 7.40 11.74
CA PRO A 866 29.74 8.48 12.62
C PRO A 866 30.88 9.47 12.90
N GLN A 867 30.53 10.75 12.93
CA GLN A 867 31.41 11.87 13.24
C GLN A 867 30.98 12.50 14.57
N GLN A 868 30.67 13.79 14.58
CA GLN A 868 30.26 14.52 15.76
C GLN A 868 28.86 14.10 16.23
N GLU A 869 28.71 13.79 17.53
CA GLU A 869 27.38 13.63 18.17
C GLU A 869 26.67 14.99 18.25
N VAL A 870 25.37 15.00 17.93
CA VAL A 870 24.49 16.16 17.99
C VAL A 870 23.20 15.81 18.72
N GLY A 871 22.68 16.74 19.52
CA GLY A 871 21.36 16.63 20.13
C GLY A 871 20.25 17.11 19.20
N ALA A 872 19.00 16.91 19.62
CA ALA A 872 17.82 17.50 18.99
C ALA A 872 17.91 19.03 18.85
N GLY A 873 17.46 19.56 17.70
CA GLY A 873 17.48 20.99 17.40
C GLY A 873 16.74 21.32 16.09
N VAL A 874 16.49 22.60 15.85
CA VAL A 874 15.84 23.11 14.63
C VAL A 874 16.84 23.94 13.81
N PRO A 875 16.63 24.12 12.49
CA PRO A 875 17.55 24.92 11.67
C PRO A 875 17.64 26.38 12.10
N ASP A 876 18.84 26.95 12.15
CA ASP A 876 19.14 28.29 12.68
C ASP A 876 18.58 29.42 11.80
N PHE A 877 18.31 29.15 10.51
CA PHE A 877 17.68 30.10 9.60
C PHE A 877 16.17 30.22 9.80
N LEU A 878 15.57 29.33 10.60
CA LEU A 878 14.17 29.40 11.02
C LEU A 878 14.10 29.92 12.47
N PRO A 879 12.93 30.42 12.92
CA PRO A 879 12.77 30.86 14.29
C PRO A 879 13.14 29.76 15.29
N PRO A 880 13.84 30.09 16.39
CA PRO A 880 14.18 29.10 17.40
C PRO A 880 12.94 28.53 18.07
N MET A 881 13.07 27.36 18.69
CA MET A 881 12.02 26.83 19.58
C MET A 881 11.83 27.76 20.79
N ALA A 882 10.59 27.86 21.26
CA ALA A 882 10.27 28.65 22.45
C ALA A 882 10.92 28.05 23.71
N ASP A 883 11.30 28.91 24.65
CA ASP A 883 11.86 28.48 25.94
C ASP A 883 10.89 27.56 26.68
N GLY A 884 11.41 26.43 27.17
CA GLY A 884 10.63 25.45 27.95
C GLY A 884 9.91 24.38 27.12
N GLU A 885 9.97 24.43 25.79
CA GLU A 885 9.53 23.30 24.96
C GLU A 885 10.40 22.06 25.21
N PRO A 886 9.82 20.85 25.22
CA PRO A 886 10.59 19.64 25.46
C PRO A 886 11.49 19.35 24.25
N GLY A 887 12.73 18.91 24.50
CA GLY A 887 13.70 18.55 23.46
C GLY A 887 13.41 17.23 22.73
N ASN A 888 12.15 16.88 22.54
CA ASN A 888 11.67 15.64 21.92
C ASN A 888 10.66 15.92 20.78
N ARG A 889 10.08 14.86 20.19
CA ARG A 889 9.14 15.01 19.06
C ARG A 889 7.96 15.93 19.38
N LEU A 890 7.52 16.02 20.63
CA LEU A 890 6.42 16.91 21.03
C LEU A 890 6.81 18.38 20.87
N GLY A 891 8.04 18.75 21.26
CA GLY A 891 8.54 20.12 21.07
C GLY A 891 8.71 20.47 19.59
N LEU A 892 9.25 19.53 18.79
CA LEU A 892 9.32 19.69 17.33
C LEU A 892 7.94 19.91 16.70
N ALA A 893 6.95 19.10 17.10
CA ALA A 893 5.61 19.19 16.54
C ALA A 893 4.91 20.51 16.88
N ARG A 894 5.08 21.00 18.12
CA ARG A 894 4.57 22.32 18.55
C ARG A 894 5.29 23.46 17.86
N TRP A 895 6.59 23.34 17.64
CA TRP A 895 7.38 24.35 16.93
C TRP A 895 6.90 24.53 15.48
N LEU A 896 6.64 23.43 14.75
CA LEU A 896 6.14 23.48 13.37
C LEU A 896 4.84 24.28 13.22
N VAL A 897 3.95 24.18 14.20
CA VAL A 897 2.63 24.85 14.20
C VAL A 897 2.59 26.11 15.04
N SER A 898 3.76 26.58 15.51
CA SER A 898 3.84 27.81 16.28
C SER A 898 3.49 29.02 15.40
N PRO A 899 2.87 30.08 15.96
CA PRO A 899 2.53 31.27 15.18
C PRO A 899 3.73 31.98 14.55
N SER A 900 4.93 31.80 15.11
CA SER A 900 6.18 32.33 14.56
C SER A 900 6.72 31.53 13.37
N HIS A 901 6.33 30.26 13.21
CA HIS A 901 6.89 29.40 12.17
C HIS A 901 6.39 29.81 10.78
N PRO A 902 7.28 30.13 9.82
CA PRO A 902 6.90 30.84 8.61
C PRO A 902 6.31 29.95 7.50
N LEU A 903 6.51 28.63 7.58
CA LEU A 903 6.26 27.73 6.44
C LEU A 903 4.94 26.97 6.55
N THR A 904 4.62 26.43 7.73
CA THR A 904 3.58 25.39 7.85
C THR A 904 2.19 25.84 7.42
N SER A 905 1.78 27.05 7.80
CA SER A 905 0.48 27.60 7.35
C SER A 905 0.46 27.87 5.85
N ARG A 906 1.55 28.43 5.27
CA ARG A 906 1.67 28.65 3.82
C ARG A 906 1.65 27.34 3.04
N VAL A 907 2.38 26.34 3.50
CA VAL A 907 2.45 25.01 2.86
C VAL A 907 1.08 24.33 2.90
N ALA A 908 0.38 24.39 4.04
CA ALA A 908 -0.96 23.82 4.19
C ALA A 908 -1.97 24.47 3.23
N VAL A 909 -2.08 25.81 3.21
CA VAL A 909 -3.03 26.49 2.33
C VAL A 909 -2.66 26.38 0.85
N ASN A 910 -1.36 26.32 0.52
CA ASN A 910 -0.92 26.10 -0.85
C ASN A 910 -1.36 24.73 -1.38
N ARG A 911 -1.36 23.69 -0.54
CA ARG A 911 -1.84 22.36 -0.92
C ARG A 911 -3.35 22.28 -1.03
N MET A 912 -4.08 22.88 -0.09
CA MET A 912 -5.55 23.01 -0.20
C MET A 912 -5.93 23.75 -1.49
N TRP A 913 -5.16 24.80 -1.85
CA TRP A 913 -5.30 25.49 -3.12
C TRP A 913 -4.99 24.56 -4.31
N GLN A 914 -3.86 23.85 -4.29
CA GLN A 914 -3.45 22.92 -5.35
C GLN A 914 -4.53 21.87 -5.65
N GLU A 915 -5.17 21.32 -4.63
CA GLU A 915 -6.18 20.29 -4.80
C GLU A 915 -7.43 20.81 -5.54
N LEU A 916 -7.82 22.07 -5.30
CA LEU A 916 -8.95 22.72 -5.96
C LEU A 916 -8.58 23.32 -7.33
N PHE A 917 -7.40 23.92 -7.46
CA PHE A 917 -7.04 24.68 -8.66
C PHE A 917 -6.11 23.90 -9.62
N GLY A 918 -5.64 22.73 -9.21
CA GLY A 918 -4.76 21.85 -9.97
C GLY A 918 -3.27 22.15 -9.77
N ALA A 919 -2.93 23.42 -9.53
CA ALA A 919 -1.59 23.88 -9.18
C ALA A 919 -1.65 24.81 -7.96
N GLY A 920 -0.72 24.66 -7.01
CA GLY A 920 -0.59 25.58 -5.86
C GLY A 920 -0.20 26.98 -6.29
N LEU A 921 -0.45 28.00 -5.46
CA LEU A 921 0.10 29.35 -5.66
C LEU A 921 1.62 29.29 -5.85
N VAL A 922 2.28 28.44 -5.07
CA VAL A 922 3.62 27.91 -5.32
C VAL A 922 3.47 26.58 -6.05
N LYS A 923 3.94 26.48 -7.30
CA LYS A 923 3.77 25.29 -8.15
C LYS A 923 4.58 24.08 -7.66
N THR A 924 5.75 24.34 -7.08
CA THR A 924 6.64 23.37 -6.44
C THR A 924 6.20 23.16 -4.99
N SER A 925 5.08 22.48 -4.78
CA SER A 925 4.48 22.27 -3.44
C SER A 925 5.37 21.46 -2.47
N GLU A 926 6.42 20.84 -2.99
CA GLU A 926 7.49 20.13 -2.29
C GLU A 926 8.72 21.00 -1.98
N ASP A 927 8.87 22.16 -2.64
CA ASP A 927 10.05 23.03 -2.54
C ASP A 927 9.65 24.52 -2.55
N PHE A 928 9.67 25.12 -1.36
CA PHE A 928 9.52 26.56 -1.09
C PHE A 928 10.89 27.24 -0.92
N GLY A 929 11.98 26.49 -1.06
CA GLY A 929 13.34 26.98 -1.00
C GLY A 929 13.72 27.80 -2.23
N THR A 930 15.02 27.95 -2.41
CA THR A 930 15.63 28.86 -3.40
C THR A 930 15.58 28.30 -4.82
N GLN A 931 15.29 27.01 -4.99
CA GLN A 931 15.06 26.38 -6.31
C GLN A 931 13.56 26.21 -6.61
N GLY A 932 12.69 26.48 -5.65
CA GLY A 932 11.25 26.50 -5.83
C GLY A 932 10.76 27.67 -6.69
N GLU A 933 9.59 27.50 -7.31
CA GLU A 933 8.93 28.60 -8.03
C GLU A 933 8.42 29.66 -7.03
N PRO A 934 8.60 30.96 -7.28
CA PRO A 934 7.98 31.98 -6.43
C PRO A 934 6.44 31.88 -6.51
N PRO A 935 5.70 32.27 -5.45
CA PRO A 935 4.25 32.26 -5.48
C PRO A 935 3.70 33.18 -6.58
N SER A 936 2.71 32.70 -7.33
CA SER A 936 2.03 33.52 -8.35
C SER A 936 1.29 34.72 -7.75
N HIS A 937 0.82 34.58 -6.50
CA HIS A 937 0.14 35.62 -5.72
C HIS A 937 0.70 35.64 -4.29
N PRO A 938 1.87 36.28 -4.04
CA PRO A 938 2.55 36.25 -2.74
C PRO A 938 1.69 36.81 -1.60
N GLU A 939 1.03 37.93 -1.84
CA GLU A 939 0.17 38.58 -0.84
C GLU A 939 -1.05 37.74 -0.47
N LEU A 940 -1.65 37.07 -1.46
CA LEU A 940 -2.75 36.13 -1.22
C LEU A 940 -2.30 34.91 -0.41
N LEU A 941 -1.10 34.38 -0.69
CA LEU A 941 -0.55 33.25 0.07
C LEU A 941 -0.35 33.61 1.55
N ASP A 942 0.25 34.78 1.83
CA ASP A 942 0.44 35.27 3.19
C ASP A 942 -0.91 35.54 3.89
N TRP A 943 -1.87 36.15 3.19
CA TRP A 943 -3.21 36.38 3.72
C TRP A 943 -3.95 35.09 4.06
N LEU A 944 -3.92 34.08 3.17
CA LEU A 944 -4.52 32.77 3.41
C LEU A 944 -3.85 32.07 4.59
N ALA A 945 -2.52 32.11 4.68
CA ALA A 945 -1.76 31.51 5.76
C ALA A 945 -2.13 32.11 7.13
N LEU A 946 -2.17 33.44 7.23
CA LEU A 946 -2.58 34.15 8.44
C LEU A 946 -4.04 33.90 8.80
N ARG A 947 -4.94 33.90 7.81
CA ARG A 947 -6.36 33.58 8.01
C ARG A 947 -6.55 32.16 8.51
N PHE A 948 -5.80 31.19 7.98
CA PHE A 948 -5.89 29.79 8.40
C PHE A 948 -5.52 29.62 9.88
N MET A 949 -4.41 30.23 10.30
CA MET A 949 -3.99 30.23 11.71
C MET A 949 -4.99 31.00 12.59
N GLY A 950 -5.43 32.18 12.14
CA GLY A 950 -6.36 33.05 12.88
C GLY A 950 -7.75 32.44 13.08
N ASN A 951 -8.18 31.55 12.18
CA ASN A 951 -9.42 30.79 12.30
C ASN A 951 -9.25 29.47 13.08
N GLY A 952 -8.16 29.32 13.83
CA GLY A 952 -7.90 28.12 14.65
C GLY A 952 -7.62 26.88 13.81
N TRP A 953 -6.88 27.03 12.70
CA TRP A 953 -6.46 25.93 11.83
C TRP A 953 -7.63 25.10 11.27
N ASN A 954 -8.78 25.76 11.04
CA ASN A 954 -10.02 25.13 10.62
C ASN A 954 -9.98 24.76 9.13
N VAL A 955 -9.84 23.45 8.85
CA VAL A 955 -9.69 22.91 7.49
C VAL A 955 -10.96 23.11 6.66
N LYS A 956 -12.13 22.75 7.19
CA LYS A 956 -13.40 22.90 6.46
C LYS A 956 -13.72 24.36 6.13
N ALA A 957 -13.45 25.28 7.04
CA ALA A 957 -13.65 26.71 6.80
C ALA A 957 -12.72 27.23 5.68
N MET A 958 -11.48 26.75 5.61
CA MET A 958 -10.57 27.12 4.52
C MET A 958 -11.08 26.62 3.16
N TYR A 959 -11.48 25.35 3.03
CA TYR A 959 -12.09 24.86 1.79
C TYR A 959 -13.36 25.63 1.44
N ARG A 960 -14.20 25.95 2.44
CA ARG A 960 -15.42 26.74 2.27
C ARG A 960 -15.11 28.10 1.64
N ASP A 961 -14.14 28.84 2.19
CA ASP A 961 -13.75 30.16 1.66
C ASP A 961 -13.24 30.07 0.22
N LEU A 962 -12.44 29.03 -0.09
CA LEU A 962 -11.91 28.81 -1.44
C LEU A 962 -13.02 28.53 -2.46
N VAL A 963 -13.94 27.59 -2.16
CA VAL A 963 -15.00 27.21 -3.12
C VAL A 963 -16.10 28.26 -3.26
N LEU A 964 -16.31 29.10 -2.24
CA LEU A 964 -17.26 30.22 -2.32
C LEU A 964 -16.74 31.43 -3.11
N SER A 965 -15.44 31.50 -3.38
CA SER A 965 -14.84 32.58 -4.17
C SER A 965 -15.41 32.64 -5.59
N SER A 966 -15.58 33.84 -6.14
CA SER A 966 -15.87 33.99 -7.56
C SER A 966 -14.77 33.39 -8.42
N THR A 967 -13.51 33.49 -7.97
CA THR A 967 -12.34 32.88 -8.61
C THR A 967 -12.54 31.40 -8.93
N TYR A 968 -13.00 30.62 -7.95
CA TYR A 968 -13.29 29.18 -8.12
C TYR A 968 -14.53 28.92 -8.99
N ARG A 969 -15.55 29.77 -8.88
CA ARG A 969 -16.85 29.64 -9.57
C ARG A 969 -16.82 30.04 -11.04
N GLN A 970 -15.72 30.60 -11.54
CA GLN A 970 -15.56 30.98 -12.95
C GLN A 970 -15.80 29.80 -13.91
N SER A 971 -16.28 30.10 -15.11
CA SER A 971 -16.29 29.17 -16.23
C SER A 971 -14.86 28.81 -16.64
N SER A 972 -14.63 27.54 -16.97
CA SER A 972 -13.35 27.08 -17.52
C SER A 972 -13.20 27.45 -19.01
N LYS A 973 -14.27 27.91 -19.66
CA LYS A 973 -14.26 28.38 -21.05
C LYS A 973 -13.57 29.74 -21.15
N GLY A 974 -12.26 29.73 -21.41
CA GLY A 974 -11.49 30.94 -21.75
C GLY A 974 -11.40 31.19 -23.26
N SER A 975 -11.24 32.47 -23.65
CA SER A 975 -10.94 32.86 -25.03
C SER A 975 -9.60 32.26 -25.51
N PRO A 976 -9.38 32.11 -26.83
CA PRO A 976 -8.09 31.66 -27.37
C PRO A 976 -6.91 32.50 -26.87
N GLU A 977 -7.09 33.82 -26.77
CA GLU A 977 -6.08 34.75 -26.28
C GLU A 977 -5.74 34.51 -24.80
N LEU A 978 -6.77 34.28 -23.96
CA LEU A 978 -6.57 33.92 -22.55
C LEU A 978 -5.80 32.60 -22.39
N ARG A 979 -6.09 31.60 -23.23
CA ARG A 979 -5.39 30.30 -23.19
C ARG A 979 -3.95 30.42 -23.67
N GLN A 980 -3.67 31.31 -24.61
CA GLN A 980 -2.30 31.56 -25.09
C GLN A 980 -1.47 32.34 -24.07
N ARG A 981 -2.06 33.35 -23.42
CA ARG A 981 -1.36 34.18 -22.42
C ARG A 981 -1.10 33.46 -21.10
N ASP A 982 -2.03 32.61 -20.69
CA ASP A 982 -1.95 31.87 -19.42
C ASP A 982 -2.39 30.41 -19.64
N PRO A 983 -1.57 29.56 -20.28
CA PRO A 983 -1.94 28.19 -20.60
C PRO A 983 -2.17 27.33 -19.35
N GLU A 984 -1.41 27.59 -18.28
CA GLU A 984 -1.47 26.86 -17.01
C GLU A 984 -2.48 27.44 -16.00
N ASN A 985 -3.24 28.48 -16.39
CA ASN A 985 -4.22 29.17 -15.54
C ASN A 985 -3.62 29.73 -14.22
N ARG A 986 -2.37 30.21 -14.26
CA ARG A 986 -1.63 30.75 -13.11
C ARG A 986 -2.13 32.13 -12.69
N LEU A 987 -2.70 32.91 -13.61
CA LEU A 987 -3.32 34.21 -13.35
C LEU A 987 -4.77 34.09 -12.89
N LEU A 988 -5.37 32.89 -13.03
CA LEU A 988 -6.70 32.57 -12.52
C LEU A 988 -7.84 33.39 -13.15
N ALA A 989 -7.68 33.72 -14.45
CA ALA A 989 -8.71 34.41 -15.24
C ALA A 989 -9.86 33.48 -15.69
N ARG A 990 -9.79 32.19 -15.38
CA ARG A 990 -10.80 31.18 -15.71
C ARG A 990 -10.87 30.10 -14.62
N GLY A 991 -11.97 29.36 -14.60
CA GLY A 991 -12.19 28.27 -13.63
C GLY A 991 -11.24 27.08 -13.84
N PRO A 992 -10.96 26.30 -12.78
CA PRO A 992 -10.05 25.16 -12.85
C PRO A 992 -10.67 23.98 -13.61
N ARG A 993 -9.91 23.39 -14.54
CA ARG A 993 -10.28 22.21 -15.33
C ARG A 993 -9.07 21.29 -15.54
N PHE A 994 -9.16 20.05 -15.09
CA PHE A 994 -8.11 19.03 -15.24
C PHE A 994 -8.67 17.62 -15.05
N ARG A 995 -7.93 16.60 -15.50
CA ARG A 995 -8.28 15.17 -15.35
C ARG A 995 -8.43 14.81 -13.87
N LEU A 996 -9.48 14.06 -13.54
CA LEU A 996 -9.71 13.49 -12.21
C LEU A 996 -8.62 12.47 -11.87
N ASP A 997 -8.26 12.37 -10.59
CA ASP A 997 -7.27 11.39 -10.13
C ASP A 997 -7.82 9.95 -10.25
N ALA A 998 -6.94 8.95 -10.32
CA ALA A 998 -7.28 7.54 -10.56
C ALA A 998 -8.43 7.00 -9.69
N GLU A 999 -8.37 7.27 -8.39
CA GLU A 999 -9.37 6.80 -7.42
C GLU A 999 -10.74 7.42 -7.68
N VAL A 1000 -10.77 8.69 -8.09
CA VAL A 1000 -12.01 9.42 -8.38
C VAL A 1000 -12.66 8.92 -9.66
N ILE A 1001 -11.86 8.55 -10.68
CA ILE A 1001 -12.37 7.97 -11.94
C ILE A 1001 -13.09 6.64 -11.66
N ARG A 1002 -12.44 5.73 -10.91
CA ARG A 1002 -13.04 4.45 -10.53
C ARG A 1002 -14.26 4.64 -9.62
N ASP A 1003 -14.16 5.48 -8.59
CA ASP A 1003 -15.26 5.75 -7.66
C ASP A 1003 -16.47 6.37 -8.38
N GLN A 1004 -16.24 7.23 -9.37
CA GLN A 1004 -17.31 7.79 -10.20
C GLN A 1004 -18.01 6.71 -11.03
N ALA A 1005 -17.27 5.79 -11.65
CA ALA A 1005 -17.86 4.69 -12.41
C ALA A 1005 -18.76 3.81 -11.52
N LEU A 1006 -18.30 3.49 -10.30
CA LEU A 1006 -19.08 2.76 -9.30
C LEU A 1006 -20.30 3.55 -8.81
N ALA A 1007 -20.17 4.87 -8.60
CA ALA A 1007 -21.26 5.71 -8.13
C ALA A 1007 -22.35 5.88 -9.20
N ALA A 1008 -21.96 6.15 -10.45
CA ALA A 1008 -22.87 6.32 -11.57
C ALA A 1008 -23.66 5.04 -11.85
N SER A 1009 -22.97 3.89 -11.84
CA SER A 1009 -23.58 2.57 -12.05
C SER A 1009 -24.43 2.07 -10.87
N GLY A 1010 -24.38 2.72 -9.71
CA GLY A 1010 -25.09 2.31 -8.50
C GLY A 1010 -24.44 1.15 -7.74
N LEU A 1011 -23.21 0.77 -8.11
CA LEU A 1011 -22.46 -0.30 -7.48
C LEU A 1011 -21.78 0.13 -6.17
N LEU A 1012 -21.43 1.41 -6.04
CA LEU A 1012 -20.56 1.91 -4.96
C LEU A 1012 -21.04 1.53 -3.56
N ASN A 1013 -20.22 0.77 -2.84
CA ASN A 1013 -20.34 0.56 -1.40
C ASN A 1013 -19.78 1.79 -0.64
N ARG A 1014 -20.66 2.44 0.13
CA ARG A 1014 -20.37 3.67 0.90
C ARG A 1014 -19.92 3.41 2.34
N ALA A 1015 -19.55 2.17 2.69
CA ALA A 1015 -18.99 1.85 3.99
C ALA A 1015 -17.66 2.60 4.22
N VAL A 1016 -17.55 3.27 5.38
CA VAL A 1016 -16.39 4.07 5.78
C VAL A 1016 -15.53 3.28 6.75
N GLY A 1017 -14.23 3.24 6.51
CA GLY A 1017 -13.25 2.53 7.35
C GLY A 1017 -13.22 1.01 7.17
N GLY A 1018 -12.50 0.30 8.04
CA GLY A 1018 -12.32 -1.16 8.03
C GLY A 1018 -11.21 -1.64 7.09
N GLU A 1019 -10.89 -2.93 7.12
CA GLU A 1019 -9.78 -3.51 6.36
C GLU A 1019 -9.80 -3.19 4.85
N SER A 1020 -8.59 -3.15 4.28
CA SER A 1020 -8.38 -2.94 2.84
C SER A 1020 -8.81 -4.18 2.05
N VAL A 1021 -9.42 -3.96 0.89
CA VAL A 1021 -9.99 -5.02 0.04
C VAL A 1021 -9.23 -5.14 -1.27
N LYS A 1022 -9.25 -6.33 -1.87
CA LYS A 1022 -8.58 -6.67 -3.12
C LYS A 1022 -9.61 -6.86 -4.24
N PRO A 1023 -10.15 -5.78 -4.85
CA PRO A 1023 -11.06 -5.90 -5.99
C PRO A 1023 -10.31 -6.48 -7.21
N TRP A 1024 -11.05 -6.84 -8.25
CA TRP A 1024 -10.48 -7.42 -9.46
C TRP A 1024 -9.24 -6.67 -9.99
N GLN A 1025 -8.21 -7.45 -10.35
CA GLN A 1025 -7.09 -7.04 -11.18
C GLN A 1025 -6.68 -8.20 -12.10
N PRO A 1026 -5.88 -7.96 -13.16
CA PRO A 1026 -5.32 -9.05 -13.95
C PRO A 1026 -4.45 -10.00 -13.10
N GLY A 1027 -4.53 -11.31 -13.35
CA GLY A 1027 -3.71 -12.30 -12.65
C GLY A 1027 -2.22 -12.24 -13.05
N GLY A 1028 -1.34 -12.79 -12.22
CA GLY A 1028 0.10 -12.95 -12.52
C GLY A 1028 0.98 -11.75 -12.16
N ILE A 1029 0.41 -10.62 -11.77
CA ILE A 1029 1.16 -9.38 -11.51
C ILE A 1029 1.95 -9.47 -10.20
N TRP A 1030 1.32 -9.97 -9.14
CA TRP A 1030 1.98 -10.07 -7.84
C TRP A 1030 3.01 -11.20 -7.85
N GLU A 1031 2.72 -12.27 -8.59
CA GLU A 1031 3.57 -13.44 -8.75
C GLU A 1031 4.84 -13.09 -9.53
N ALA A 1032 4.75 -12.18 -10.52
CA ALA A 1032 5.88 -11.73 -11.32
C ALA A 1032 6.93 -10.93 -10.52
N VAL A 1033 6.53 -10.26 -9.44
CA VAL A 1033 7.43 -9.49 -8.57
C VAL A 1033 7.64 -10.14 -7.19
N GLY A 1034 6.84 -11.14 -6.86
CA GLY A 1034 6.79 -11.73 -5.53
C GLY A 1034 7.85 -12.81 -5.33
N TYR A 1035 8.64 -12.67 -4.27
CA TYR A 1035 9.57 -13.71 -3.82
C TYR A 1035 8.81 -14.89 -3.19
N THR A 1036 9.37 -16.10 -3.28
CA THR A 1036 8.72 -17.37 -2.89
C THR A 1036 8.28 -17.45 -1.43
N ASN A 1037 8.79 -16.58 -0.56
CA ASN A 1037 8.45 -16.55 0.87
C ASN A 1037 7.55 -15.34 1.25
N SER A 1038 7.05 -14.60 0.26
CA SER A 1038 6.16 -13.46 0.51
C SER A 1038 4.72 -13.93 0.78
N ASN A 1039 4.09 -13.43 1.84
CA ASN A 1039 2.67 -13.70 2.12
C ASN A 1039 1.72 -12.87 1.24
N THR A 1040 2.26 -11.97 0.42
CA THR A 1040 1.55 -11.23 -0.64
C THR A 1040 2.07 -11.64 -2.03
N GLN A 1041 2.70 -12.80 -2.17
CA GLN A 1041 3.20 -13.29 -3.46
C GLN A 1041 2.08 -13.49 -4.48
N THR A 1042 0.98 -14.11 -4.06
CA THR A 1042 -0.15 -14.43 -4.94
C THR A 1042 -1.30 -13.48 -4.67
N PHE A 1043 -1.90 -12.97 -5.74
CA PHE A 1043 -3.08 -12.11 -5.61
C PHE A 1043 -4.36 -12.97 -5.52
N TYR A 1044 -5.07 -12.85 -4.41
CA TYR A 1044 -6.40 -13.42 -4.24
C TYR A 1044 -7.43 -12.30 -4.22
N GLN A 1045 -8.35 -12.32 -5.18
CA GLN A 1045 -9.45 -11.36 -5.24
C GLN A 1045 -10.42 -11.59 -4.06
N ASP A 1046 -10.84 -10.49 -3.44
CA ASP A 1046 -11.95 -10.50 -2.49
C ASP A 1046 -13.26 -10.38 -3.29
N TYR A 1047 -14.16 -11.35 -3.11
CA TYR A 1047 -15.42 -11.42 -3.86
C TYR A 1047 -16.59 -10.78 -3.12
N GLY A 1048 -17.61 -10.38 -3.89
CA GLY A 1048 -18.88 -9.88 -3.40
C GLY A 1048 -18.93 -8.35 -3.28
N ALA A 1049 -20.15 -7.80 -3.33
CA ALA A 1049 -20.38 -6.35 -3.39
C ALA A 1049 -19.77 -5.58 -2.21
N ALA A 1050 -19.65 -6.22 -1.03
CA ALA A 1050 -19.02 -5.63 0.14
C ALA A 1050 -17.54 -5.29 -0.08
N ALA A 1051 -16.82 -6.09 -0.88
CA ALA A 1051 -15.40 -5.92 -1.17
C ALA A 1051 -15.16 -5.26 -2.54
N GLU A 1052 -15.76 -5.78 -3.60
CA GLU A 1052 -15.45 -5.37 -4.99
C GLU A 1052 -15.82 -3.91 -5.27
N HIS A 1053 -16.88 -3.40 -4.62
CA HIS A 1053 -17.44 -2.09 -4.91
C HIS A 1053 -17.08 -1.02 -3.87
N ARG A 1054 -16.10 -1.28 -2.99
CA ARG A 1054 -15.60 -0.24 -2.08
C ARG A 1054 -14.98 0.92 -2.84
N ARG A 1055 -15.03 2.11 -2.23
CA ARG A 1055 -14.21 3.26 -2.66
C ARG A 1055 -12.75 2.84 -2.78
N SER A 1056 -12.08 3.42 -3.77
CA SER A 1056 -10.70 3.09 -4.14
C SER A 1056 -9.70 3.46 -3.04
N LEU A 1057 -10.07 4.34 -2.11
CA LEU A 1057 -9.31 4.60 -0.88
C LEU A 1057 -9.07 3.35 -0.02
N TYR A 1058 -9.97 2.37 -0.10
CA TYR A 1058 -9.93 1.13 0.69
C TYR A 1058 -9.38 -0.06 -0.09
N THR A 1059 -8.86 0.15 -1.30
CA THR A 1059 -8.20 -0.95 -2.00
C THR A 1059 -6.84 -1.22 -1.39
N PHE A 1060 -6.43 -2.48 -1.39
CA PHE A 1060 -5.14 -2.91 -0.90
C PHE A 1060 -3.98 -2.29 -1.71
N TRP A 1061 -3.08 -1.58 -1.04
CA TRP A 1061 -1.89 -0.97 -1.62
C TRP A 1061 -0.65 -1.82 -1.35
N LYS A 1062 -0.26 -2.64 -2.33
CA LYS A 1062 1.04 -3.31 -2.37
C LYS A 1062 2.07 -2.38 -3.03
N ARG A 1063 3.18 -2.10 -2.34
CA ARG A 1063 4.18 -1.10 -2.78
C ARG A 1063 4.92 -1.53 -4.05
N THR A 1064 5.34 -2.79 -4.10
CA THR A 1064 6.12 -3.34 -5.22
C THR A 1064 5.30 -3.66 -6.47
N ALA A 1065 3.98 -3.77 -6.32
CA ALA A 1065 3.03 -4.02 -7.41
C ALA A 1065 1.69 -3.32 -7.15
N PRO A 1066 1.63 -1.99 -7.31
CA PRO A 1066 0.39 -1.25 -7.18
C PRO A 1066 -0.64 -1.69 -8.22
N SER A 1067 -1.92 -1.40 -7.96
CA SER A 1067 -3.00 -1.73 -8.91
C SER A 1067 -2.70 -1.15 -10.30
N PRO A 1068 -2.75 -1.95 -11.38
CA PRO A 1068 -2.43 -1.47 -12.73
C PRO A 1068 -3.35 -0.36 -13.21
N ASN A 1069 -4.66 -0.50 -12.96
CA ASN A 1069 -5.65 0.51 -13.35
C ASN A 1069 -5.34 1.84 -12.66
N LEU A 1070 -5.08 1.83 -11.34
CA LEU A 1070 -4.73 3.05 -10.62
C LEU A 1070 -3.40 3.65 -11.11
N SER A 1071 -2.42 2.80 -11.39
CA SER A 1071 -1.09 3.23 -11.85
C SER A 1071 -1.11 3.86 -13.24
N VAL A 1072 -1.91 3.33 -14.17
CA VAL A 1072 -2.12 3.92 -15.51
C VAL A 1072 -2.71 5.33 -15.44
N PHE A 1073 -3.47 5.63 -14.38
CA PHE A 1073 -4.03 6.95 -14.09
C PHE A 1073 -3.18 7.76 -13.09
N ASP A 1074 -1.87 7.53 -13.07
CA ASP A 1074 -0.85 8.29 -12.31
C ASP A 1074 -1.03 8.21 -10.78
N ALA A 1075 -1.62 7.15 -10.23
CA ALA A 1075 -1.64 6.95 -8.79
C ALA A 1075 -0.22 6.65 -8.25
N PRO A 1076 0.20 7.27 -7.12
CA PRO A 1076 1.53 7.04 -6.58
C PRO A 1076 1.67 5.63 -5.98
N ASN A 1077 2.84 4.99 -6.15
CA ASN A 1077 3.14 3.67 -5.61
C ASN A 1077 3.39 3.64 -4.08
N ARG A 1078 3.37 4.83 -3.45
CA ARG A 1078 3.53 5.07 -2.01
C ARG A 1078 4.91 4.78 -1.45
N GLU A 1079 5.95 4.52 -2.23
CA GLU A 1079 7.31 4.27 -1.71
C GLU A 1079 8.01 5.52 -1.14
N SER A 1080 7.62 6.69 -1.62
CA SER A 1080 8.17 7.99 -1.21
C SER A 1080 7.06 9.00 -0.94
N CYS A 1081 7.39 10.07 -0.21
CA CYS A 1081 6.43 11.12 0.15
C CYS A 1081 6.01 11.90 -1.11
N ILE A 1082 4.73 11.82 -1.47
CA ILE A 1082 4.17 12.54 -2.63
C ILE A 1082 3.18 13.60 -2.15
N VAL A 1083 3.52 14.88 -2.37
CA VAL A 1083 2.67 16.05 -2.02
C VAL A 1083 2.11 16.77 -3.26
N ARG A 1084 2.53 16.32 -4.45
CA ARG A 1084 2.04 16.78 -5.75
C ARG A 1084 1.96 15.57 -6.67
N ARG A 1085 0.75 15.26 -7.14
CA ARG A 1085 0.54 14.16 -8.09
C ARG A 1085 0.84 14.62 -9.51
N GLU A 1086 1.44 13.75 -10.29
CA GLU A 1086 1.57 13.93 -11.73
C GLU A 1086 0.22 13.69 -12.40
N ARG A 1087 0.00 14.35 -13.55
CA ARG A 1087 -1.19 14.15 -14.37
C ARG A 1087 -0.79 14.07 -15.83
N THR A 1088 -0.89 12.88 -16.39
CA THR A 1088 -0.70 12.60 -17.81
C THR A 1088 -2.05 12.29 -18.45
N ASN A 1089 -2.12 12.52 -19.77
CA ASN A 1089 -3.25 12.09 -20.62
C ASN A 1089 -2.67 11.22 -21.73
N THR A 1090 -2.89 9.90 -21.67
CA THR A 1090 -2.30 8.95 -22.61
C THR A 1090 -3.36 8.11 -23.32
N PRO A 1091 -3.12 7.61 -24.55
CA PRO A 1091 -4.05 6.70 -25.21
C PRO A 1091 -4.33 5.42 -24.41
N LEU A 1092 -3.38 4.95 -23.59
CA LEU A 1092 -3.53 3.78 -22.75
C LEU A 1092 -4.65 3.95 -21.70
N GLN A 1093 -4.80 5.15 -21.15
CA GLN A 1093 -5.87 5.45 -20.19
C GLN A 1093 -7.27 5.29 -20.81
N ALA A 1094 -7.46 5.73 -22.06
CA ALA A 1094 -8.70 5.52 -22.79
C ALA A 1094 -8.98 4.02 -23.04
N LEU A 1095 -7.94 3.24 -23.37
CA LEU A 1095 -8.06 1.79 -23.55
C LEU A 1095 -8.44 1.08 -22.24
N VAL A 1096 -7.95 1.53 -21.09
CA VAL A 1096 -8.34 0.99 -19.78
C VAL A 1096 -9.84 1.22 -19.53
N LEU A 1097 -10.37 2.43 -19.77
CA LEU A 1097 -11.81 2.70 -19.60
C LEU A 1097 -12.69 1.88 -20.53
N MET A 1098 -12.20 1.54 -21.72
CA MET A 1098 -12.94 0.73 -22.68
C MET A 1098 -12.93 -0.77 -22.35
N ASN A 1099 -11.86 -1.29 -21.75
CA ASN A 1099 -11.60 -2.73 -21.74
C ASN A 1099 -11.42 -3.34 -20.34
N ASP A 1100 -11.10 -2.57 -19.31
CA ASP A 1100 -10.92 -3.14 -17.96
C ASP A 1100 -12.28 -3.68 -17.45
N PRO A 1101 -12.33 -4.94 -16.98
CA PRO A 1101 -13.53 -5.57 -16.45
C PRO A 1101 -14.29 -4.75 -15.42
N GLN A 1102 -13.63 -3.93 -14.60
CA GLN A 1102 -14.32 -3.10 -13.61
C GLN A 1102 -15.13 -1.99 -14.28
N TYR A 1103 -14.61 -1.33 -15.32
CA TYR A 1103 -15.36 -0.31 -16.06
C TYR A 1103 -16.43 -0.94 -16.95
N LEU A 1104 -16.15 -2.06 -17.62
CA LEU A 1104 -17.14 -2.80 -18.39
C LEU A 1104 -18.31 -3.29 -17.52
N ARG A 1105 -18.04 -3.75 -16.30
CA ARG A 1105 -19.10 -4.07 -15.34
C ARG A 1105 -19.93 -2.82 -15.00
N ALA A 1106 -19.27 -1.71 -14.68
CA ALA A 1106 -19.96 -0.46 -14.38
C ALA A 1106 -20.87 0.00 -15.53
N THR A 1107 -20.45 -0.14 -16.79
CA THR A 1107 -21.26 0.27 -17.94
C THR A 1107 -22.49 -0.62 -18.15
N ARG A 1108 -22.39 -1.93 -17.88
CA ARG A 1108 -23.53 -2.86 -17.90
C ARG A 1108 -24.59 -2.48 -16.86
N TYR A 1109 -24.18 -2.22 -15.62
CA TYR A 1109 -25.09 -1.81 -14.55
C TYR A 1109 -25.68 -0.41 -14.79
N LEU A 1110 -24.87 0.52 -15.32
CA LEU A 1110 -25.33 1.85 -15.71
C LEU A 1110 -26.38 1.78 -16.83
N ALA A 1111 -26.20 0.88 -17.80
CA ALA A 1111 -27.19 0.64 -18.86
C ALA A 1111 -28.50 0.08 -18.31
N GLN A 1112 -28.45 -0.93 -17.42
CA GLN A 1112 -29.66 -1.46 -16.77
C GLN A 1112 -30.41 -0.37 -16.00
N ARG A 1113 -29.67 0.44 -15.26
CA ARG A 1113 -30.21 1.56 -14.50
C ARG A 1113 -30.90 2.56 -15.43
N ALA A 1114 -30.22 2.98 -16.49
CA ALA A 1114 -30.78 3.90 -17.49
C ALA A 1114 -32.03 3.33 -18.15
N MET A 1115 -32.03 2.06 -18.55
CA MET A 1115 -33.19 1.39 -19.16
C MET A 1115 -34.39 1.30 -18.23
N LYS A 1116 -34.16 1.14 -16.92
CA LYS A 1116 -35.19 1.08 -15.89
C LYS A 1116 -35.77 2.46 -15.56
N GLU A 1117 -34.91 3.48 -15.45
CA GLU A 1117 -35.30 4.82 -15.01
C GLU A 1117 -35.77 5.72 -16.18
N GLY A 1118 -35.34 5.44 -17.41
CA GLY A 1118 -35.67 6.21 -18.61
C GLY A 1118 -36.80 5.60 -19.45
N THR A 1119 -37.82 6.41 -19.74
CA THR A 1119 -39.03 6.00 -20.47
C THR A 1119 -38.86 5.88 -21.98
N ASP A 1120 -37.85 6.53 -22.55
CA ASP A 1120 -37.54 6.54 -23.98
C ASP A 1120 -36.02 6.71 -24.22
N ILE A 1121 -35.58 6.68 -25.48
CA ILE A 1121 -34.16 6.76 -25.86
C ILE A 1121 -33.52 8.06 -25.37
N ASP A 1122 -34.21 9.19 -25.48
CA ASP A 1122 -33.67 10.49 -25.06
C ASP A 1122 -33.52 10.56 -23.55
N LYS A 1123 -34.52 10.09 -22.80
CA LYS A 1123 -34.47 10.03 -21.35
C LYS A 1123 -33.39 9.10 -20.83
N ARG A 1124 -33.13 7.98 -21.51
CA ARG A 1124 -32.03 7.07 -21.17
C ARG A 1124 -30.66 7.72 -21.40
N ILE A 1125 -30.48 8.40 -22.54
CA ILE A 1125 -29.26 9.15 -22.84
C ILE A 1125 -29.03 10.26 -21.81
N ASP A 1126 -30.05 11.08 -21.55
CA ASP A 1126 -29.98 12.17 -20.58
C ASP A 1126 -29.68 11.64 -19.17
N HIS A 1127 -30.26 10.49 -18.79
CA HIS A 1127 -29.99 9.88 -17.49
C HIS A 1127 -28.51 9.47 -17.33
N ILE A 1128 -27.93 8.82 -18.34
CA ILE A 1128 -26.50 8.46 -18.34
C ILE A 1128 -25.63 9.71 -18.29
N ALA A 1129 -25.96 10.73 -19.09
CA ALA A 1129 -25.25 12.00 -19.13
C ALA A 1129 -25.30 12.73 -17.78
N MET A 1130 -26.46 12.76 -17.11
CA MET A 1130 -26.62 13.36 -15.79
C MET A 1130 -25.78 12.64 -14.72
N LEU A 1131 -25.65 11.32 -14.80
CA LEU A 1131 -24.85 10.55 -13.83
C LEU A 1131 -23.34 10.70 -14.01
N LEU A 1132 -22.85 10.88 -15.25
CA LEU A 1132 -21.40 10.95 -15.55
C LEU A 1132 -20.90 12.39 -15.69
N MET A 1133 -21.65 13.23 -16.42
CA MET A 1133 -21.27 14.60 -16.78
C MET A 1133 -22.07 15.67 -16.01
N GLY A 1134 -23.11 15.28 -15.28
CA GLY A 1134 -23.86 16.19 -14.41
C GLY A 1134 -24.71 17.22 -15.16
N ARG A 1135 -24.96 17.03 -16.47
CA ARG A 1135 -25.76 17.93 -17.31
C ARG A 1135 -26.55 17.15 -18.37
N PRO A 1136 -27.66 17.71 -18.89
CA PRO A 1136 -28.32 17.17 -20.08
C PRO A 1136 -27.47 17.40 -21.33
N LEU A 1137 -27.77 16.62 -22.38
CA LEU A 1137 -27.15 16.75 -23.70
C LEU A 1137 -28.03 17.58 -24.63
N ASP A 1138 -27.39 18.30 -25.56
CA ASP A 1138 -28.11 18.95 -26.65
C ASP A 1138 -28.55 17.98 -27.76
N GLU A 1139 -29.35 18.45 -28.72
CA GLU A 1139 -29.90 17.60 -29.79
C GLU A 1139 -28.82 17.06 -30.74
N GLN A 1140 -27.69 17.77 -30.91
CA GLN A 1140 -26.60 17.31 -31.75
C GLN A 1140 -25.84 16.16 -31.04
N GLU A 1141 -25.52 16.35 -29.75
CA GLU A 1141 -24.90 15.33 -28.89
C GLU A 1141 -25.77 14.07 -28.82
N LYS A 1142 -27.08 14.23 -28.61
CA LYS A 1142 -28.06 13.12 -28.62
C LYS A 1142 -28.12 12.43 -29.98
N GLY A 1143 -28.10 13.18 -31.07
CA GLY A 1143 -28.10 12.63 -32.43
C GLY A 1143 -26.92 11.69 -32.69
N VAL A 1144 -25.72 12.03 -32.18
CA VAL A 1144 -24.54 11.16 -32.25
C VAL A 1144 -24.75 9.86 -31.47
N LEU A 1145 -25.25 9.94 -30.23
CA LEU A 1145 -25.45 8.77 -29.38
C LEU A 1145 -26.58 7.85 -29.88
N LYS A 1146 -27.66 8.42 -30.44
CA LYS A 1146 -28.71 7.66 -31.13
C LYS A 1146 -28.13 6.89 -32.33
N SER A 1147 -27.25 7.54 -33.10
CA SER A 1147 -26.57 6.89 -34.22
C SER A 1147 -25.63 5.78 -33.77
N SER A 1148 -24.91 5.97 -32.65
CA SER A 1148 -24.10 4.91 -32.02
C SER A 1148 -24.97 3.75 -31.54
N LEU A 1149 -26.09 4.03 -30.89
CA LEU A 1149 -27.01 3.00 -30.38
C LEU A 1149 -27.49 2.08 -31.51
N VAL A 1150 -27.94 2.66 -32.64
CA VAL A 1150 -28.37 1.88 -33.82
C VAL A 1150 -27.22 1.04 -34.38
N LYS A 1151 -25.99 1.57 -34.42
CA LYS A 1151 -24.81 0.81 -34.86
C LYS A 1151 -24.53 -0.39 -33.95
N PHE A 1152 -24.59 -0.19 -32.63
CA PHE A 1152 -24.38 -1.28 -31.67
C PHE A 1152 -25.50 -2.32 -31.75
N GLN A 1153 -26.76 -1.89 -31.88
CA GLN A 1153 -27.91 -2.79 -32.07
C GLN A 1153 -27.71 -3.67 -33.30
N ASN A 1154 -27.45 -3.08 -34.46
CA ASN A 1154 -27.22 -3.84 -35.70
C ASN A 1154 -26.04 -4.83 -35.57
N ALA A 1155 -24.96 -4.44 -34.89
CA ALA A 1155 -23.81 -5.31 -34.66
C ALA A 1155 -24.18 -6.50 -33.77
N TRP A 1156 -24.89 -6.27 -32.67
CA TRP A 1156 -25.31 -7.32 -31.74
C TRP A 1156 -26.44 -8.20 -32.27
N GLU A 1157 -27.32 -7.68 -33.14
CA GLU A 1157 -28.33 -8.49 -33.84
C GLU A 1157 -27.68 -9.46 -34.83
N SER A 1158 -26.56 -9.07 -35.44
CA SER A 1158 -25.79 -9.94 -36.33
C SER A 1158 -24.99 -11.04 -35.59
N ASP A 1159 -24.79 -10.89 -34.28
CA ASP A 1159 -24.06 -11.83 -33.42
C ASP A 1159 -24.58 -11.79 -31.97
N GLU A 1160 -25.82 -12.23 -31.77
CA GLU A 1160 -26.46 -12.30 -30.46
C GLU A 1160 -25.65 -13.14 -29.44
N PRO A 1161 -25.00 -14.27 -29.81
CA PRO A 1161 -24.12 -15.00 -28.90
C PRO A 1161 -23.03 -14.14 -28.29
N SER A 1162 -22.37 -13.27 -29.08
CA SER A 1162 -21.36 -12.34 -28.56
C SER A 1162 -21.96 -11.26 -27.67
N ALA A 1163 -23.19 -10.79 -27.93
CA ALA A 1163 -23.90 -9.88 -27.02
C ALA A 1163 -24.16 -10.54 -25.65
N ARG A 1164 -24.57 -11.80 -25.65
CA ARG A 1164 -24.76 -12.59 -24.42
C ARG A 1164 -23.44 -12.85 -23.72
N ALA A 1165 -22.36 -13.12 -24.46
CA ALA A 1165 -21.03 -13.29 -23.88
C ALA A 1165 -20.52 -11.99 -23.26
N PHE A 1166 -20.70 -10.86 -23.94
CA PHE A 1166 -20.36 -9.54 -23.41
C PHE A 1166 -21.14 -9.21 -22.13
N LEU A 1167 -22.39 -9.63 -22.00
CA LEU A 1167 -23.19 -9.40 -20.79
C LEU A 1167 -22.96 -10.44 -19.68
N LYS A 1168 -22.32 -11.58 -19.98
CA LYS A 1168 -21.88 -12.53 -18.97
C LYS A 1168 -20.61 -12.01 -18.31
N ASP A 1169 -20.70 -11.66 -17.02
CA ASP A 1169 -19.53 -11.33 -16.22
C ASP A 1169 -18.94 -12.59 -15.56
N THR A 1170 -17.65 -12.51 -15.25
CA THR A 1170 -16.77 -13.54 -14.72
C THR A 1170 -17.22 -14.10 -13.36
N ALA A 1171 -17.35 -15.43 -13.33
CA ALA A 1171 -17.40 -16.39 -12.23
C ALA A 1171 -18.35 -16.21 -11.01
N ASN A 1172 -18.60 -15.01 -10.47
CA ASN A 1172 -19.19 -14.89 -9.11
C ASN A 1172 -20.16 -13.70 -8.87
N ASP A 1173 -20.63 -12.97 -9.90
CA ASP A 1173 -21.60 -11.87 -9.68
C ASP A 1173 -23.06 -12.33 -9.80
N THR A 1174 -23.92 -11.72 -8.98
CA THR A 1174 -25.39 -11.78 -9.03
C THR A 1174 -26.02 -11.01 -10.19
N PHE A 1175 -25.21 -10.54 -11.16
CA PHE A 1175 -25.68 -9.85 -12.37
C PHE A 1175 -26.67 -10.75 -13.11
N SER A 1176 -27.96 -10.53 -12.83
CA SER A 1176 -29.01 -11.36 -13.36
C SER A 1176 -29.40 -10.83 -14.73
N LEU A 1177 -28.98 -11.55 -15.77
CA LEU A 1177 -29.57 -11.46 -17.10
C LEU A 1177 -31.09 -11.72 -17.07
N ALA A 1178 -31.63 -12.31 -16.00
CA ALA A 1178 -33.03 -12.71 -15.92
C ALA A 1178 -34.02 -11.54 -15.97
N ASN A 1179 -33.55 -10.30 -15.79
CA ASN A 1179 -34.39 -9.09 -15.90
C ASN A 1179 -34.25 -8.34 -17.22
N ALA A 1180 -33.35 -8.76 -18.12
CA ALA A 1180 -33.18 -8.11 -19.42
C ALA A 1180 -34.07 -8.80 -20.46
N GLU A 1181 -35.18 -8.14 -20.84
CA GLU A 1181 -36.10 -8.65 -21.87
C GLU A 1181 -35.42 -8.84 -23.25
N SER A 1182 -34.32 -8.11 -23.51
CA SER A 1182 -33.47 -8.24 -24.71
C SER A 1182 -31.97 -8.07 -24.39
N PRO A 1183 -31.14 -9.13 -24.54
CA PRO A 1183 -29.68 -9.05 -24.39
C PRO A 1183 -29.01 -8.12 -25.39
N VAL A 1184 -29.50 -8.07 -26.63
CA VAL A 1184 -29.02 -7.15 -27.68
C VAL A 1184 -29.21 -5.70 -27.23
N GLU A 1185 -30.40 -5.38 -26.73
CA GLU A 1185 -30.71 -4.02 -26.28
C GLU A 1185 -29.81 -3.61 -25.11
N LEU A 1186 -29.67 -4.47 -24.10
CA LEU A 1186 -28.84 -4.17 -22.94
C LEU A 1186 -27.36 -4.04 -23.30
N ALA A 1187 -26.82 -4.91 -24.16
CA ALA A 1187 -25.45 -4.82 -24.65
C ALA A 1187 -25.21 -3.52 -25.44
N SER A 1188 -26.20 -3.10 -26.24
CA SER A 1188 -26.13 -1.84 -26.98
C SER A 1188 -26.08 -0.63 -26.05
N TRP A 1189 -26.95 -0.58 -25.02
CA TRP A 1189 -26.93 0.50 -24.03
C TRP A 1189 -25.66 0.49 -23.17
N ALA A 1190 -25.10 -0.67 -22.86
CA ALA A 1190 -23.81 -0.77 -22.16
C ALA A 1190 -22.67 -0.18 -22.99
N MET A 1191 -22.68 -0.35 -24.32
CA MET A 1191 -21.71 0.29 -25.21
C MET A 1191 -21.92 1.81 -25.32
N VAL A 1192 -23.17 2.30 -25.32
CA VAL A 1192 -23.45 3.74 -25.23
C VAL A 1192 -22.94 4.32 -23.90
N ALA A 1193 -23.17 3.62 -22.79
CA ALA A 1193 -22.65 4.01 -21.48
C ALA A 1193 -21.12 4.01 -21.45
N ASN A 1194 -20.47 3.03 -22.08
CA ASN A 1194 -19.01 2.98 -22.23
C ASN A 1194 -18.48 4.17 -23.05
N GLN A 1195 -19.14 4.50 -24.17
CA GLN A 1195 -18.79 5.64 -25.00
C GLN A 1195 -18.85 6.96 -24.20
N ILE A 1196 -19.89 7.18 -23.41
CA ILE A 1196 -20.04 8.40 -22.59
C ILE A 1196 -19.02 8.41 -21.45
N MET A 1197 -18.79 7.28 -20.79
CA MET A 1197 -17.82 7.16 -19.68
C MET A 1197 -16.39 7.47 -20.12
N ASN A 1198 -16.04 7.21 -21.38
CA ASN A 1198 -14.72 7.46 -21.95
C ASN A 1198 -14.54 8.88 -22.53
N LEU A 1199 -15.51 9.79 -22.34
CA LEU A 1199 -15.35 11.18 -22.75
C LEU A 1199 -14.39 11.92 -21.81
N ASP A 1200 -13.59 12.84 -22.38
CA ASP A 1200 -12.75 13.76 -21.60
C ASP A 1200 -13.56 14.53 -20.54
N GLU A 1201 -14.80 14.90 -20.85
CA GLU A 1201 -15.73 15.57 -19.91
C GLU A 1201 -16.15 14.66 -18.74
N SER A 1202 -16.30 13.35 -18.98
CA SER A 1202 -16.64 12.39 -17.92
C SER A 1202 -15.47 12.18 -16.96
N ILE A 1203 -14.23 12.17 -17.46
CA ILE A 1203 -13.03 11.93 -16.63
C ILE A 1203 -12.31 13.20 -16.18
N SER A 1204 -12.85 14.37 -16.52
CA SER A 1204 -12.32 15.66 -16.08
C SER A 1204 -13.25 16.35 -15.11
N LYS A 1205 -12.65 17.16 -14.24
CA LYS A 1205 -13.36 18.22 -13.52
C LYS A 1205 -13.77 19.31 -14.53
N PRO A 1206 -15.01 19.84 -14.49
CA PRO A 1206 -15.53 20.74 -15.52
C PRO A 1206 -15.17 22.21 -15.30
#